data_AF-A0AAD4T602-F1
#
_entry.id   AF-A0AAD4T602-F1
#
_cell.length_a   1.000
_cell.length_b   1.000
_cell.length_c   1.000
_cell.angle_alpha   90.00
_cell.angle_beta   90.00
_cell.angle_gamma   90.00
#
_symmetry.space_group_name_H-M   'P 1'
#
loop_
_entity.id
_entity.type
_entity.pdbx_description
1 polymer ?
#
loop_
_entity_poly.entity_id
_entity_poly.type
_entity_poly.pdbx_seq_one_letter_code
_entity_poly.pdbx_strand_id
1 'polypeptide(L)'
;MEDMAKLIKELDDAKGKIEKLEAQCQIKEDLSERLKRAHDDQVVKIREANLEIDKQARELSAKTADFLDTKQMYEDIKNSMDEKESAVKHLRAVNEKLRSDYEEKLEKLEGDTRKLLVALDESNMKSEEQEQKVNSFKEEIAGLKELLNVTKKKCSEAEQRANGSKDLRKREDMCIQLEEENSKFKDQLKWKTEQFEHLQEAHNKIQDEFRLSKKEWAKEKSNLIDEISSSQTSLNSQIRISESLQSRLEMCNQALAHEESRRKLLEVQLSESKQSYENVFADYQEANSKVDILTAQRDEEIASLRNSLGTKQTLSKEMEFRIGQLEEENRELRGSLKEFQEAQIQDAGAASSLLKIRNKLKGLEQVHKECSVNLKARESELVLKEKQVQDLQMELEHTTSKILHLKLNNEEMSVLLNNLSGLEQVHKECSLHLKAKESELDLKKKQIQDLQMELEQCNMTILQLKLDNEEMSVLLMVYKSGFSDAQSNLSNSKAEMELCDFEKEERVARLMEQLEEKNSSLEKAYAEMEECRQTVTSLEKKIESLNASNMSNSKVEMELHSKEKDEKIADLIGLLEEKKNSLLKAYDEIEKYRDVASSLEKKSELLEASEQQYSAMQKELERYKGILKESTEKCCDITLSLEKKSELLEVSEQQYSAMQTELERYKGMLEESTEKCCDITSSLEKKSELLEISEQQYSAMQKELERYKEMIEELNSELAERTNEESEAEFELERWKSVAERLQVCLEENQEIRREMETSLLAQIEMEQILKQEKENLEAALEVKHSEFEKVRDQLGNKERTLEGVIEKLETDNILLGDEILKLTSEKKEILDLLGDFSGRVIGFSDKDAELMARLESTMQSISKANELVTDLIENDDNEEVYDLNIENVNTLHTRSAKKVEFDLEGRSPLKERNISC
;
A
#
# COMPACT_ATOMS: atom_id res chain seq x y z
N MET A 1 54.43 -81.25 6.19
CA MET A 1 53.07 -80.90 5.71
C MET A 1 52.32 -80.09 6.77
N GLU A 2 52.28 -80.55 8.02
CA GLU A 2 51.58 -79.87 9.13
C GLU A 2 52.03 -78.41 9.34
N ASP A 3 53.34 -78.13 9.34
CA ASP A 3 53.86 -76.75 9.45
C ASP A 3 53.43 -75.83 8.29
N MET A 4 53.24 -76.39 7.08
CA MET A 4 52.83 -75.63 5.90
C MET A 4 51.33 -75.29 5.96
N ALA A 5 50.51 -76.22 6.43
CA ALA A 5 49.09 -75.95 6.70
C ALA A 5 48.91 -74.90 7.81
N LYS A 6 49.79 -74.92 8.82
CA LYS A 6 49.81 -73.92 9.88
C LYS A 6 50.20 -72.53 9.36
N LEU A 7 51.23 -72.43 8.52
CA LEU A 7 51.63 -71.18 7.87
C LEU A 7 50.54 -70.61 6.95
N ILE A 8 49.83 -71.46 6.20
CA ILE A 8 48.68 -71.02 5.38
C ILE A 8 47.58 -70.43 6.27
N LYS A 9 47.22 -71.13 7.36
CA LYS A 9 46.22 -70.61 8.30
C LYS A 9 46.66 -69.30 8.97
N GLU A 10 47.91 -69.18 9.39
CA GLU A 10 48.45 -67.95 9.97
C GLU A 10 48.49 -66.80 8.94
N LEU A 11 48.69 -67.10 7.65
CA LEU A 11 48.61 -66.14 6.54
C LEU A 11 47.17 -65.70 6.26
N ASP A 12 46.21 -66.62 6.22
CA ASP A 12 44.78 -66.30 6.05
C ASP A 12 44.24 -65.49 7.24
N ASP A 13 44.61 -65.87 8.47
CA ASP A 13 44.29 -65.12 9.70
C ASP A 13 44.96 -63.72 9.71
N ALA A 14 46.12 -63.56 9.09
CA ALA A 14 46.78 -62.26 8.91
C ALA A 14 46.10 -61.43 7.81
N LYS A 15 45.71 -62.06 6.70
CA LYS A 15 45.01 -61.42 5.58
C LYS A 15 43.64 -60.90 6.01
N GLY A 16 42.85 -61.70 6.72
CA GLY A 16 41.57 -61.26 7.30
C GLY A 16 41.72 -60.13 8.34
N LYS A 17 42.86 -60.03 9.02
CA LYS A 17 43.19 -58.87 9.88
C LYS A 17 43.57 -57.63 9.07
N ILE A 18 44.30 -57.79 7.96
CA ILE A 18 44.63 -56.69 7.03
C ILE A 18 43.35 -56.15 6.39
N GLU A 19 42.53 -57.00 5.78
CA GLU A 19 41.24 -56.60 5.16
C GLU A 19 40.32 -55.88 6.19
N LYS A 20 40.32 -56.33 7.46
CA LYS A 20 39.58 -55.66 8.54
C LYS A 20 40.19 -54.31 8.96
N LEU A 21 41.52 -54.17 8.96
CA LEU A 21 42.21 -52.90 9.25
C LEU A 21 42.05 -51.91 8.10
N GLU A 22 42.10 -52.37 6.85
CA GLU A 22 41.84 -51.57 5.64
C GLU A 22 40.40 -51.02 5.65
N ALA A 23 39.41 -51.87 5.93
CA ALA A 23 38.02 -51.44 6.11
C ALA A 23 37.87 -50.41 7.25
N GLN A 24 38.59 -50.58 8.38
CA GLN A 24 38.59 -49.59 9.47
C GLN A 24 39.30 -48.29 9.09
N CYS A 25 40.36 -48.34 8.28
CA CYS A 25 41.04 -47.15 7.75
C CYS A 25 40.10 -46.38 6.81
N GLN A 26 39.42 -47.06 5.88
CA GLN A 26 38.46 -46.43 4.97
C GLN A 26 37.32 -45.75 5.73
N ILE A 27 36.69 -46.43 6.70
CA ILE A 27 35.63 -45.85 7.53
C ILE A 27 36.13 -44.61 8.30
N LYS A 28 37.39 -44.61 8.75
CA LYS A 28 38.00 -43.49 9.48
C LYS A 28 38.34 -42.31 8.56
N GLU A 29 38.74 -42.59 7.32
CA GLU A 29 38.98 -41.58 6.28
C GLU A 29 37.66 -40.93 5.85
N ASP A 30 36.63 -41.73 5.53
CA ASP A 30 35.26 -41.27 5.26
C ASP A 30 34.70 -40.40 6.40
N LEU A 31 34.91 -40.82 7.67
CA LEU A 31 34.54 -40.02 8.84
C LEU A 31 35.31 -38.71 8.92
N SER A 32 36.62 -38.74 8.69
CA SER A 32 37.47 -37.54 8.71
C SER A 32 37.05 -36.53 7.63
N GLU A 33 36.68 -37.01 6.44
CA GLU A 33 36.27 -36.15 5.34
C GLU A 33 34.84 -35.60 5.53
N ARG A 34 33.92 -36.38 6.10
CA ARG A 34 32.61 -35.87 6.56
C ARG A 34 32.77 -34.81 7.65
N LEU A 35 33.66 -35.03 8.61
CA LEU A 35 33.93 -34.07 9.70
C LEU A 35 34.55 -32.78 9.17
N LYS A 36 35.46 -32.88 8.18
CA LYS A 36 36.04 -31.74 7.49
C LYS A 36 34.99 -30.94 6.71
N ARG A 37 34.14 -31.60 5.92
CA ARG A 37 33.02 -30.93 5.22
C ARG A 37 32.08 -30.22 6.19
N ALA A 38 31.66 -30.89 7.26
CA ALA A 38 30.80 -30.28 8.28
C ALA A 38 31.45 -29.07 8.97
N HIS A 39 32.77 -29.10 9.22
CA HIS A 39 33.52 -27.96 9.72
C HIS A 39 33.60 -26.81 8.71
N ASP A 40 33.90 -27.11 7.44
CA ASP A 40 34.03 -26.11 6.38
C ASP A 40 32.67 -25.42 6.10
N ASP A 41 31.57 -26.18 6.08
CA ASP A 41 30.19 -25.65 6.03
C ASP A 41 29.87 -24.74 7.23
N GLN A 42 30.33 -25.11 8.43
CA GLN A 42 30.15 -24.32 9.65
C GLN A 42 30.97 -23.02 9.61
N VAL A 43 32.18 -23.05 9.04
CA VAL A 43 33.01 -21.85 8.81
C VAL A 43 32.38 -20.91 7.77
N VAL A 44 31.73 -21.44 6.72
CA VAL A 44 30.97 -20.63 5.75
C VAL A 44 29.81 -19.91 6.46
N LYS A 45 28.97 -20.65 7.20
CA LYS A 45 27.85 -20.08 7.97
C LYS A 45 28.30 -19.01 8.98
N ILE A 46 29.46 -19.21 9.63
CA ILE A 46 30.04 -18.21 10.55
C ILE A 46 30.50 -16.96 9.78
N ARG A 47 31.09 -17.09 8.59
CA ARG A 47 31.45 -15.92 7.76
C ARG A 47 30.22 -15.15 7.29
N GLU A 48 29.17 -15.85 6.85
CA GLU A 48 27.91 -15.24 6.41
C GLU A 48 27.24 -14.48 7.57
N ALA A 49 27.17 -15.09 8.76
CA ALA A 49 26.66 -14.44 9.96
C ALA A 49 27.49 -13.19 10.35
N ASN A 50 28.82 -13.25 10.25
CA ASN A 50 29.68 -12.09 10.54
C ASN A 50 29.50 -10.97 9.50
N LEU A 51 29.34 -11.29 8.21
CA LEU A 51 29.06 -10.29 7.16
C LEU A 51 27.73 -9.58 7.38
N GLU A 52 26.70 -10.31 7.81
CA GLU A 52 25.40 -9.73 8.14
C GLU A 52 25.46 -8.87 9.43
N ILE A 53 26.21 -9.30 10.45
CA ILE A 53 26.51 -8.49 11.65
C ILE A 53 27.25 -7.19 11.26
N ASP A 54 28.27 -7.26 10.40
CA ASP A 54 29.02 -6.09 9.93
C ASP A 54 28.15 -5.15 9.07
N LYS A 55 27.15 -5.68 8.37
CA LYS A 55 26.16 -4.89 7.62
C LYS A 55 25.22 -4.16 8.58
N GLN A 56 24.63 -4.88 9.54
CA GLN A 56 23.76 -4.30 10.56
C GLN A 56 24.49 -3.26 11.43
N ALA A 57 25.76 -3.49 11.79
CA ALA A 57 26.57 -2.52 12.51
C ALA A 57 26.81 -1.23 11.71
N ARG A 58 27.04 -1.32 10.39
CA ARG A 58 27.16 -0.15 9.51
C ARG A 58 25.84 0.60 9.36
N GLU A 59 24.73 -0.09 9.19
CA GLU A 59 23.39 0.52 9.14
C GLU A 59 23.02 1.22 10.45
N LEU A 60 23.30 0.61 11.60
CA LEU A 60 23.12 1.24 12.91
C LEU A 60 24.02 2.47 13.08
N SER A 61 25.27 2.41 12.61
CA SER A 61 26.17 3.57 12.65
C SER A 61 25.69 4.72 11.77
N ALA A 62 25.14 4.43 10.59
CA ALA A 62 24.54 5.44 9.70
C ALA A 62 23.31 6.09 10.36
N LYS A 63 22.34 5.27 10.79
CA LYS A 63 21.14 5.74 11.52
C LYS A 63 21.46 6.55 12.78
N THR A 64 22.56 6.23 13.46
CA THR A 64 23.03 7.01 14.62
C THR A 64 23.59 8.37 14.22
N ALA A 65 24.27 8.48 13.08
CA ALA A 65 24.72 9.77 12.54
C ALA A 65 23.53 10.61 12.09
N ASP A 66 22.59 10.05 11.31
CA ASP A 66 21.37 10.72 10.86
C ASP A 66 20.54 11.26 12.05
N PHE A 67 20.45 10.47 13.14
CA PHE A 67 19.79 10.89 14.38
C PHE A 67 20.53 12.06 15.08
N LEU A 68 21.86 12.07 15.08
CA LEU A 68 22.65 13.16 15.66
C LEU A 68 22.50 14.45 14.86
N ASP A 69 22.52 14.37 13.52
CA ASP A 69 22.32 15.52 12.64
C ASP A 69 20.89 16.07 12.75
N THR A 70 19.88 15.19 12.79
CA THR A 70 18.47 15.57 13.05
C THR A 70 18.32 16.26 14.40
N LYS A 71 18.98 15.73 15.44
CA LYS A 71 18.96 16.32 16.79
C LYS A 71 19.64 17.69 16.83
N GLN A 72 20.74 17.87 16.10
CA GLN A 72 21.43 19.16 15.99
C GLN A 72 20.53 20.19 15.30
N MET A 73 19.92 19.82 14.16
CA MET A 73 18.96 20.70 13.46
C MET A 73 17.76 21.07 14.34
N TYR A 74 17.24 20.15 15.14
CA TYR A 74 16.16 20.45 16.10
C TYR A 74 16.58 21.49 17.15
N GLU A 75 17.79 21.36 17.73
CA GLU A 75 18.29 22.32 18.72
C GLU A 75 18.58 23.69 18.09
N ASP A 76 19.07 23.74 16.84
CA ASP A 76 19.31 24.97 16.09
C ASP A 76 17.99 25.69 15.74
N ILE A 77 16.96 24.97 15.30
CA ILE A 77 15.61 25.51 15.06
C ILE A 77 15.02 26.07 16.36
N LYS A 78 15.16 25.34 17.47
CA LYS A 78 14.69 25.76 18.80
C LYS A 78 15.39 27.03 19.28
N ASN A 79 16.71 27.12 19.15
CA ASN A 79 17.47 28.33 19.47
C ASN A 79 17.01 29.52 18.61
N SER A 80 16.80 29.31 17.31
CA SER A 80 16.28 30.35 16.42
C SER A 80 14.86 30.79 16.79
N MET A 81 14.01 29.86 17.24
CA MET A 81 12.67 30.17 17.74
C MET A 81 12.71 31.00 19.03
N ASP A 82 13.59 30.68 19.98
CA ASP A 82 13.79 31.45 21.22
C ASP A 82 14.29 32.88 20.94
N GLU A 83 15.18 33.05 19.95
CA GLU A 83 15.63 34.36 19.46
C GLU A 83 14.48 35.17 18.84
N LYS A 84 13.68 34.53 17.96
CA LYS A 84 12.52 35.18 17.31
C LYS A 84 11.44 35.55 18.33
N GLU A 85 11.18 34.71 19.33
CA GLU A 85 10.25 35.03 20.41
C GLU A 85 10.74 36.22 21.24
N SER A 86 12.05 36.28 21.52
CA SER A 86 12.69 37.41 22.21
C SER A 86 12.60 38.71 21.41
N ALA A 87 12.80 38.65 20.08
CA ALA A 87 12.61 39.80 19.19
C ALA A 87 11.14 40.27 19.14
N VAL A 88 10.18 39.35 19.10
CA VAL A 88 8.74 39.66 19.16
C VAL A 88 8.35 40.30 20.50
N LYS A 89 8.89 39.82 21.62
CA LYS A 89 8.71 40.44 22.96
C LYS A 89 9.24 41.87 22.98
N HIS A 90 10.42 42.12 22.40
CA HIS A 90 10.98 43.47 22.30
C HIS A 90 10.13 44.39 21.41
N LEU A 91 9.71 43.93 20.22
CA LEU A 91 8.84 44.70 19.33
C LEU A 91 7.49 45.06 19.98
N ARG A 92 6.88 44.14 20.75
CA ARG A 92 5.68 44.44 21.54
C ARG A 92 5.92 45.55 22.55
N ALA A 93 7.02 45.51 23.30
CA ALA A 93 7.36 46.54 24.28
C ALA A 93 7.62 47.92 23.63
N VAL A 94 8.26 47.96 22.45
CA VAL A 94 8.49 49.20 21.70
C VAL A 94 7.17 49.76 21.14
N ASN A 95 6.27 48.93 20.61
CA ASN A 95 4.96 49.36 20.15
C ASN A 95 4.09 49.91 21.30
N GLU A 96 4.08 49.26 22.46
CA GLU A 96 3.31 49.73 23.61
C GLU A 96 3.83 51.09 24.12
N LYS A 97 5.16 51.28 24.11
CA LYS A 97 5.76 52.59 24.41
C LYS A 97 5.36 53.65 23.37
N LEU A 98 5.51 53.36 22.07
CA LEU A 98 5.12 54.30 21.01
C LEU A 98 3.64 54.69 21.11
N ARG A 99 2.77 53.73 21.43
CA ARG A 99 1.35 53.98 21.65
C ARG A 99 1.14 54.95 22.83
N SER A 100 1.78 54.70 23.98
CA SER A 100 1.74 55.62 25.14
C SER A 100 2.26 57.02 24.78
N ASP A 101 3.36 57.11 24.03
CA ASP A 101 3.95 58.39 23.59
C ASP A 101 3.02 59.16 22.63
N TYR A 102 2.20 58.46 21.83
CA TYR A 102 1.15 59.07 20.99
C TYR A 102 -0.06 59.52 21.82
N GLU A 103 -0.48 58.71 22.80
CA GLU A 103 -1.62 58.97 23.68
C GLU A 103 -1.38 60.23 24.53
N GLU A 104 -0.16 60.40 25.09
CA GLU A 104 0.26 61.62 25.79
C GLU A 104 0.29 62.87 24.86
N LYS A 105 0.79 62.73 23.63
CA LYS A 105 0.79 63.83 22.64
C LYS A 105 -0.63 64.26 22.27
N LEU A 106 -1.54 63.30 22.14
CA LEU A 106 -2.94 63.55 21.81
C LEU A 106 -3.66 64.27 22.97
N GLU A 107 -3.49 63.80 24.21
CA GLU A 107 -4.03 64.47 25.40
C GLU A 107 -3.51 65.91 25.54
N LYS A 108 -2.23 66.15 25.24
CA LYS A 108 -1.64 67.50 25.24
C LYS A 108 -2.25 68.41 24.18
N LEU A 109 -2.41 67.91 22.94
CA LEU A 109 -3.03 68.67 21.84
C LEU A 109 -4.50 69.00 22.12
N GLU A 110 -5.26 68.07 22.69
CA GLU A 110 -6.61 68.36 23.16
C GLU A 110 -6.62 69.41 24.30
N GLY A 111 -5.67 69.32 25.22
CA GLY A 111 -5.48 70.29 26.31
C GLY A 111 -5.21 71.70 25.80
N ASP A 112 -4.36 71.85 24.79
CA ASP A 112 -4.06 73.14 24.17
C ASP A 112 -5.23 73.64 23.30
N THR A 113 -5.95 72.75 22.61
CA THR A 113 -7.19 73.07 21.89
C THR A 113 -8.26 73.61 22.85
N ARG A 114 -8.44 72.98 24.02
CA ARG A 114 -9.35 73.47 25.07
C ARG A 114 -8.96 74.86 25.59
N LYS A 115 -7.67 75.15 25.76
CA LYS A 115 -7.20 76.50 26.17
C LYS A 115 -7.49 77.56 25.10
N LEU A 116 -7.25 77.26 23.83
CA LEU A 116 -7.54 78.17 22.72
C LEU A 116 -9.04 78.47 22.61
N LEU A 117 -9.89 77.47 22.86
CA LEU A 117 -11.34 77.63 22.85
C LEU A 117 -11.81 78.56 23.98
N VAL A 118 -11.29 78.40 25.20
CA VAL A 118 -11.55 79.34 26.32
C VAL A 118 -11.05 80.75 26.01
N ALA A 119 -9.87 80.90 25.39
CA ALA A 119 -9.34 82.21 25.01
C ALA A 119 -10.18 82.89 23.91
N LEU A 120 -10.75 82.12 22.99
CA LEU A 120 -11.69 82.59 21.97
C LEU A 120 -13.01 83.05 22.61
N ASP A 121 -13.57 82.26 23.53
CA ASP A 121 -14.79 82.64 24.26
C ASP A 121 -14.58 83.92 25.10
N GLU A 122 -13.44 84.05 25.80
CA GLU A 122 -13.08 85.28 26.50
C GLU A 122 -12.94 86.50 25.57
N SER A 123 -12.43 86.29 24.35
CA SER A 123 -12.32 87.34 23.33
C SER A 123 -13.69 87.76 22.81
N ASN A 124 -14.57 86.80 22.54
CA ASN A 124 -15.95 87.04 22.13
C ASN A 124 -16.73 87.81 23.21
N MET A 125 -16.64 87.40 24.48
CA MET A 125 -17.26 88.12 25.60
C MET A 125 -16.77 89.58 25.70
N LYS A 126 -15.48 89.85 25.47
CA LYS A 126 -14.92 91.21 25.43
C LYS A 126 -15.40 92.00 24.21
N SER A 127 -15.61 91.34 23.07
CA SER A 127 -16.18 91.93 21.86
C SER A 127 -17.64 92.34 22.07
N GLU A 128 -18.47 91.46 22.65
CA GLU A 128 -19.85 91.77 23.02
C GLU A 128 -19.93 92.94 24.03
N GLU A 129 -19.05 92.98 25.03
CA GLU A 129 -19.01 94.07 26.00
C GLU A 129 -18.59 95.42 25.36
N GLN A 130 -17.72 95.39 24.35
CA GLN A 130 -17.39 96.57 23.54
C GLN A 130 -18.56 96.99 22.64
N GLU A 131 -19.27 96.04 22.03
CA GLU A 131 -20.44 96.32 21.20
C GLU A 131 -21.57 96.96 22.03
N GLN A 132 -21.81 96.47 23.25
CA GLN A 132 -22.75 97.09 24.19
C GLN A 132 -22.36 98.54 24.54
N LYS A 133 -21.07 98.83 24.77
CA LYS A 133 -20.56 100.20 24.98
C LYS A 133 -20.72 101.08 23.73
N VAL A 134 -20.48 100.53 22.54
CA VAL A 134 -20.72 101.24 21.28
C VAL A 134 -22.21 101.56 21.10
N ASN A 135 -23.11 100.65 21.51
CA ASN A 135 -24.55 100.87 21.42
C ASN A 135 -25.05 101.90 22.46
N SER A 136 -24.54 101.91 23.69
CA SER A 136 -24.87 102.98 24.65
C SER A 136 -24.36 104.35 24.20
N PHE A 137 -23.18 104.44 23.58
CA PHE A 137 -22.71 105.69 22.96
C PHE A 137 -23.58 106.11 21.76
N LYS A 138 -24.10 105.18 20.95
CA LYS A 138 -25.08 105.51 19.89
C LYS A 138 -26.37 106.10 20.47
N GLU A 139 -26.86 105.56 21.59
CA GLU A 139 -28.04 106.07 22.30
C GLU A 139 -27.79 107.46 22.92
N GLU A 140 -26.61 107.68 23.53
CA GLU A 140 -26.22 108.99 24.06
C GLU A 140 -26.09 110.04 22.94
N ILE A 141 -25.48 109.67 21.80
CA ILE A 141 -25.41 110.51 20.59
C ILE A 141 -26.83 110.82 20.07
N ALA A 142 -27.78 109.87 20.14
CA ALA A 142 -29.17 110.11 19.78
C ALA A 142 -29.85 111.09 20.75
N GLY A 143 -29.67 110.93 22.06
CA GLY A 143 -30.19 111.86 23.08
C GLY A 143 -29.61 113.27 22.96
N LEU A 144 -28.32 113.39 22.64
CA LEU A 144 -27.66 114.67 22.36
C LEU A 144 -28.19 115.32 21.06
N LYS A 145 -28.50 114.53 20.02
CA LYS A 145 -29.18 115.02 18.80
C LYS A 145 -30.61 115.49 19.09
N GLU A 146 -31.33 114.80 19.98
CA GLU A 146 -32.67 115.20 20.43
C GLU A 146 -32.63 116.56 21.18
N LEU A 147 -31.69 116.70 22.13
CA LEU A 147 -31.43 117.97 22.84
C LEU A 147 -30.97 119.09 21.90
N LEU A 148 -30.16 118.79 20.90
CA LEU A 148 -29.76 119.73 19.85
C LEU A 148 -30.97 120.17 19.01
N ASN A 149 -31.88 119.26 18.66
CA ASN A 149 -33.13 119.60 17.96
C ASN A 149 -34.07 120.45 18.84
N VAL A 150 -34.19 120.16 20.14
CA VAL A 150 -35.00 120.95 21.09
C VAL A 150 -34.43 122.36 21.30
N THR A 151 -33.10 122.50 21.38
CA THR A 151 -32.44 123.81 21.48
C THR A 151 -32.52 124.58 20.16
N LYS A 152 -32.31 123.92 19.01
CA LYS A 152 -32.50 124.49 17.66
C LYS A 152 -33.94 124.96 17.43
N LYS A 153 -34.94 124.23 17.95
CA LYS A 153 -36.36 124.64 17.95
C LYS A 153 -36.60 125.91 18.78
N LYS A 154 -36.03 126.00 19.98
CA LYS A 154 -36.06 127.23 20.81
C LYS A 154 -35.33 128.41 20.15
N CYS A 155 -34.23 128.17 19.43
CA CYS A 155 -33.54 129.21 18.66
C CYS A 155 -34.40 129.71 17.49
N SER A 156 -35.06 128.82 16.73
CA SER A 156 -35.94 129.23 15.62
C SER A 156 -37.17 130.03 16.07
N GLU A 157 -37.68 129.81 17.28
CA GLU A 157 -38.77 130.61 17.87
C GLU A 157 -38.32 132.02 18.33
N ALA A 158 -37.01 132.22 18.56
CA ALA A 158 -36.42 133.54 18.79
C ALA A 158 -36.07 134.25 17.45
N GLU A 159 -35.60 133.49 16.47
CA GLU A 159 -35.16 133.98 15.16
C GLU A 159 -36.33 134.46 14.27
N GLN A 160 -37.53 133.85 14.40
CA GLN A 160 -38.75 134.35 13.73
C GLN A 160 -39.21 135.75 14.18
N ARG A 161 -38.58 136.37 15.18
CA ARG A 161 -38.82 137.79 15.57
C ARG A 161 -37.84 138.79 14.95
N ALA A 162 -36.88 138.36 14.13
CA ALA A 162 -35.91 139.24 13.46
C ALA A 162 -35.89 139.01 11.93
N ASN A 163 -36.64 139.87 11.21
CA ASN A 163 -36.76 140.05 9.75
C ASN A 163 -35.78 139.28 8.82
N GLY A 164 -36.35 138.63 7.79
CA GLY A 164 -35.60 137.86 6.79
C GLY A 164 -35.41 138.54 5.41
N SER A 165 -35.37 137.67 4.39
CA SER A 165 -35.23 137.93 2.94
C SER A 165 -33.84 138.29 2.40
N LYS A 166 -33.05 137.26 2.01
CA LYS A 166 -32.41 137.11 0.67
C LYS A 166 -31.54 135.84 0.45
N ASP A 167 -32.00 134.61 0.82
CA ASP A 167 -31.25 133.39 0.42
C ASP A 167 -32.07 132.07 0.36
N LEU A 168 -33.23 132.09 -0.30
CA LEU A 168 -34.06 130.88 -0.46
C LEU A 168 -33.65 130.02 -1.67
N ARG A 169 -33.23 130.63 -2.77
CA ARG A 169 -33.09 129.94 -4.07
C ARG A 169 -31.94 128.92 -4.12
N LYS A 170 -30.83 129.16 -3.41
CA LYS A 170 -29.67 128.25 -3.36
C LYS A 170 -29.91 126.97 -2.55
N ARG A 171 -30.94 126.93 -1.70
CA ARG A 171 -31.23 125.76 -0.84
C ARG A 171 -32.12 124.74 -1.54
N GLU A 172 -33.02 125.18 -2.41
CA GLU A 172 -33.85 124.28 -3.23
C GLU A 172 -33.00 123.54 -4.27
N ASP A 173 -32.14 124.24 -5.01
CA ASP A 173 -31.26 123.63 -6.02
C ASP A 173 -30.36 122.52 -5.43
N MET A 174 -29.80 122.73 -4.23
CA MET A 174 -28.95 121.75 -3.56
C MET A 174 -29.73 120.59 -2.92
N CYS A 175 -31.02 120.78 -2.59
CA CYS A 175 -31.85 119.68 -2.09
C CYS A 175 -32.22 118.70 -3.22
N ILE A 176 -32.53 119.24 -4.41
CA ILE A 176 -32.81 118.43 -5.61
C ILE A 176 -31.58 117.59 -6.00
N GLN A 177 -30.38 118.16 -5.95
CA GLN A 177 -29.13 117.40 -6.20
C GLN A 177 -28.96 116.21 -5.25
N LEU A 178 -29.20 116.41 -3.95
CA LEU A 178 -29.07 115.34 -2.95
C LEU A 178 -30.16 114.25 -3.11
N GLU A 179 -31.37 114.61 -3.54
CA GLU A 179 -32.42 113.65 -3.85
C GLU A 179 -32.09 112.81 -5.11
N GLU A 180 -31.52 113.44 -6.15
CA GLU A 180 -31.03 112.73 -7.34
C GLU A 180 -29.87 111.78 -7.02
N GLU A 181 -28.91 112.19 -6.17
CA GLU A 181 -27.82 111.32 -5.73
C GLU A 181 -28.32 110.14 -4.91
N ASN A 182 -29.26 110.37 -3.99
CA ASN A 182 -29.86 109.31 -3.17
C ASN A 182 -30.66 108.30 -4.03
N SER A 183 -31.35 108.77 -5.09
CA SER A 183 -31.98 107.87 -6.07
C SER A 183 -30.95 107.00 -6.79
N LYS A 184 -29.82 107.58 -7.24
CA LYS A 184 -28.74 106.84 -7.91
C LYS A 184 -28.12 105.77 -7.01
N PHE A 185 -27.88 106.08 -5.73
CA PHE A 185 -27.37 105.09 -4.77
C PHE A 185 -28.39 103.98 -4.48
N LYS A 186 -29.69 104.31 -4.39
CA LYS A 186 -30.76 103.33 -4.20
C LYS A 186 -30.88 102.36 -5.38
N ASP A 187 -30.76 102.84 -6.61
CA ASP A 187 -30.79 102.02 -7.81
C ASP A 187 -29.53 101.12 -7.92
N GLN A 188 -28.35 101.63 -7.54
CA GLN A 188 -27.14 100.82 -7.42
C GLN A 188 -27.26 99.71 -6.36
N LEU A 189 -27.82 100.02 -5.19
CA LEU A 189 -28.08 99.06 -4.12
C LEU A 189 -29.05 97.96 -4.60
N LYS A 190 -30.15 98.33 -5.27
CA LYS A 190 -31.12 97.37 -5.81
C LYS A 190 -30.48 96.44 -6.84
N TRP A 191 -29.70 96.98 -7.79
CA TRP A 191 -28.96 96.17 -8.75
C TRP A 191 -27.94 95.23 -8.07
N LYS A 192 -27.28 95.68 -6.99
CA LYS A 192 -26.40 94.82 -6.21
C LYS A 192 -27.14 93.71 -5.47
N THR A 193 -28.33 93.96 -4.92
CA THR A 193 -29.17 92.92 -4.31
C THR A 193 -29.58 91.86 -5.34
N GLU A 194 -30.07 92.29 -6.51
CA GLU A 194 -30.44 91.38 -7.62
C GLU A 194 -29.22 90.56 -8.12
N GLN A 195 -28.02 91.17 -8.15
CA GLN A 195 -26.77 90.46 -8.45
C GLN A 195 -26.46 89.36 -7.42
N PHE A 196 -26.66 89.62 -6.12
CA PHE A 196 -26.45 88.64 -5.06
C PHE A 196 -27.47 87.50 -5.09
N GLU A 197 -28.76 87.78 -5.38
CA GLU A 197 -29.78 86.73 -5.53
C GLU A 197 -29.42 85.76 -6.68
N HIS A 198 -28.99 86.26 -7.84
CA HIS A 198 -28.56 85.40 -8.95
C HIS A 198 -27.31 84.56 -8.63
N LEU A 199 -26.35 85.11 -7.88
CA LEU A 199 -25.18 84.35 -7.41
C LEU A 199 -25.57 83.28 -6.38
N GLN A 200 -26.52 83.57 -5.50
CA GLN A 200 -27.04 82.62 -4.52
C GLN A 200 -27.83 81.49 -5.19
N GLU A 201 -28.67 81.79 -6.20
CA GLU A 201 -29.35 80.78 -7.01
C GLU A 201 -28.37 79.88 -7.78
N ALA A 202 -27.30 80.46 -8.34
CA ALA A 202 -26.27 79.70 -9.05
C ALA A 202 -25.51 78.76 -8.10
N HIS A 203 -25.11 79.25 -6.92
CA HIS A 203 -24.49 78.43 -5.88
C HIS A 203 -25.39 77.28 -5.44
N ASN A 204 -26.67 77.54 -5.18
CA ASN A 204 -27.62 76.51 -4.76
C ASN A 204 -27.81 75.42 -5.83
N LYS A 205 -27.88 75.80 -7.13
CA LYS A 205 -27.96 74.84 -8.24
C LYS A 205 -26.74 73.92 -8.29
N ILE A 206 -25.53 74.47 -8.21
CA ILE A 206 -24.28 73.68 -8.19
C ILE A 206 -24.26 72.74 -6.98
N GLN A 207 -24.72 73.20 -5.82
CA GLN A 207 -24.79 72.39 -4.60
C GLN A 207 -25.79 71.22 -4.72
N ASP A 208 -26.93 71.43 -5.39
CA ASP A 208 -27.92 70.38 -5.64
C ASP A 208 -27.46 69.39 -6.74
N GLU A 209 -26.80 69.87 -7.79
CA GLU A 209 -26.15 69.02 -8.82
C GLU A 209 -25.07 68.13 -8.19
N PHE A 210 -24.21 68.68 -7.33
CA PHE A 210 -23.22 67.91 -6.58
C PHE A 210 -23.87 66.87 -5.65
N ARG A 211 -24.99 67.21 -5.00
CA ARG A 211 -25.77 66.26 -4.18
C ARG A 211 -26.39 65.14 -5.00
N LEU A 212 -26.83 65.40 -6.23
CA LEU A 212 -27.36 64.37 -7.14
C LEU A 212 -26.23 63.45 -7.61
N SER A 213 -25.13 64.02 -8.12
CA SER A 213 -23.94 63.26 -8.55
C SER A 213 -23.38 62.37 -7.43
N LYS A 214 -23.30 62.88 -6.19
CA LYS A 214 -22.88 62.09 -5.02
C LYS A 214 -23.80 60.90 -4.73
N LYS A 215 -25.11 61.01 -4.98
CA LYS A 215 -26.08 59.90 -4.82
C LYS A 215 -25.97 58.88 -5.95
N GLU A 216 -25.76 59.34 -7.19
CA GLU A 216 -25.56 58.48 -8.34
C GLU A 216 -24.28 57.65 -8.19
N TRP A 217 -23.16 58.31 -7.85
CA TRP A 217 -21.89 57.63 -7.57
C TRP A 217 -21.99 56.63 -6.42
N ALA A 218 -22.70 56.95 -5.34
CA ALA A 218 -22.91 56.02 -4.23
C ALA A 218 -23.73 54.78 -4.66
N LYS A 219 -24.72 54.95 -5.54
CA LYS A 219 -25.50 53.84 -6.11
C LYS A 219 -24.65 52.99 -7.06
N GLU A 220 -23.85 53.61 -7.92
CA GLU A 220 -22.95 52.92 -8.85
C GLU A 220 -21.86 52.13 -8.11
N LYS A 221 -21.29 52.70 -7.05
CA LYS A 221 -20.40 52.00 -6.12
C LYS A 221 -21.08 50.79 -5.46
N SER A 222 -22.35 50.90 -5.05
CA SER A 222 -23.11 49.76 -4.50
C SER A 222 -23.27 48.65 -5.54
N ASN A 223 -23.71 48.99 -6.75
CA ASN A 223 -23.87 48.02 -7.84
C ASN A 223 -22.55 47.29 -8.15
N LEU A 224 -21.42 48.00 -8.21
CA LEU A 224 -20.11 47.40 -8.44
C LEU A 224 -19.70 46.44 -7.31
N ILE A 225 -20.01 46.76 -6.04
CA ILE A 225 -19.76 45.88 -4.90
C ILE A 225 -20.63 44.61 -4.99
N ASP A 226 -21.90 44.73 -5.39
CA ASP A 226 -22.81 43.61 -5.60
C ASP A 226 -22.35 42.71 -6.78
N GLU A 227 -21.92 43.31 -7.89
CA GLU A 227 -21.35 42.59 -9.05
C GLU A 227 -20.07 41.84 -8.68
N ILE A 228 -19.13 42.49 -7.96
CA ILE A 228 -17.92 41.87 -7.43
C ILE A 228 -18.26 40.69 -6.49
N SER A 229 -19.21 40.87 -5.57
CA SER A 229 -19.63 39.83 -4.63
C SER A 229 -20.28 38.63 -5.33
N SER A 230 -21.08 38.87 -6.38
CA SER A 230 -21.65 37.79 -7.21
C SER A 230 -20.56 37.05 -7.99
N SER A 231 -19.58 37.79 -8.54
CA SER A 231 -18.45 37.24 -9.30
C SER A 231 -17.52 36.41 -8.42
N GLN A 232 -17.23 36.90 -7.20
CA GLN A 232 -16.48 36.18 -6.18
C GLN A 232 -17.18 34.87 -5.79
N THR A 233 -18.51 34.91 -5.60
CA THR A 233 -19.31 33.72 -5.26
C THR A 233 -19.31 32.70 -6.41
N SER A 234 -19.45 33.17 -7.66
CA SER A 234 -19.35 32.33 -8.86
C SER A 234 -17.97 31.67 -8.98
N LEU A 235 -16.89 32.44 -8.82
CA LEU A 235 -15.51 31.94 -8.87
C LEU A 235 -15.24 30.89 -7.78
N ASN A 236 -15.63 31.17 -6.54
CA ASN A 236 -15.51 30.22 -5.43
C ASN A 236 -16.28 28.91 -5.69
N SER A 237 -17.43 28.99 -6.38
CA SER A 237 -18.18 27.79 -6.78
C SER A 237 -17.46 26.99 -7.88
N GLN A 238 -16.83 27.66 -8.85
CA GLN A 238 -16.00 27.00 -9.87
C GLN A 238 -14.75 26.36 -9.28
N ILE A 239 -14.09 27.02 -8.33
CA ILE A 239 -12.92 26.47 -7.61
C ILE A 239 -13.31 25.17 -6.92
N ARG A 240 -14.39 25.16 -6.11
CA ARG A 240 -14.89 23.93 -5.46
C ARG A 240 -15.24 22.81 -6.45
N ILE A 241 -15.82 23.15 -7.60
CA ILE A 241 -16.13 22.15 -8.65
C ILE A 241 -14.83 21.60 -9.25
N SER A 242 -13.83 22.45 -9.50
CA SER A 242 -12.52 22.03 -10.02
C SER A 242 -11.77 21.14 -9.03
N GLU A 243 -11.72 21.50 -7.75
CA GLU A 243 -11.14 20.70 -6.67
C GLU A 243 -11.84 19.33 -6.55
N SER A 244 -13.17 19.31 -6.57
CA SER A 244 -13.95 18.06 -6.54
C SER A 244 -13.70 17.16 -7.76
N LEU A 245 -13.53 17.76 -8.95
CA LEU A 245 -13.16 17.01 -10.16
C LEU A 245 -11.72 16.50 -10.08
N GLN A 246 -10.79 17.28 -9.51
CA GLN A 246 -9.40 16.87 -9.30
C GLN A 246 -9.31 15.67 -8.38
N SER A 247 -9.90 15.72 -7.17
CA SER A 247 -9.89 14.56 -6.26
C SER A 247 -10.58 13.33 -6.86
N ARG A 248 -11.60 13.51 -7.72
CA ARG A 248 -12.20 12.38 -8.47
C ARG A 248 -11.25 11.80 -9.51
N LEU A 249 -10.50 12.63 -10.24
CA LEU A 249 -9.49 12.17 -11.19
C LEU A 249 -8.37 11.41 -10.47
N GLU A 250 -7.95 11.92 -9.32
CA GLU A 250 -6.90 11.36 -8.46
C GLU A 250 -7.29 9.96 -7.94
N MET A 251 -8.52 9.80 -7.43
CA MET A 251 -9.08 8.48 -7.08
C MET A 251 -9.16 7.53 -8.30
N CYS A 252 -9.52 8.03 -9.49
CA CYS A 252 -9.54 7.21 -10.70
C CYS A 252 -8.13 6.76 -11.13
N ASN A 253 -7.12 7.62 -11.00
CA ASN A 253 -5.74 7.28 -11.29
C ASN A 253 -5.18 6.26 -10.30
N GLN A 254 -5.49 6.39 -9.00
CA GLN A 254 -5.14 5.39 -7.98
C GLN A 254 -5.78 4.02 -8.26
N ALA A 255 -7.07 4.01 -8.60
CA ALA A 255 -7.77 2.78 -8.98
C ALA A 255 -7.20 2.13 -10.25
N LEU A 256 -6.81 2.95 -11.24
CA LEU A 256 -6.16 2.46 -12.46
C LEU A 256 -4.77 1.88 -12.17
N ALA A 257 -3.97 2.54 -11.34
CA ALA A 257 -2.65 2.05 -10.93
C ALA A 257 -2.75 0.71 -10.17
N HIS A 258 -3.74 0.57 -9.27
CA HIS A 258 -4.02 -0.69 -8.60
C HIS A 258 -4.38 -1.81 -9.61
N GLU A 259 -5.25 -1.53 -10.58
CA GLU A 259 -5.61 -2.50 -11.62
C GLU A 259 -4.45 -2.84 -12.57
N GLU A 260 -3.57 -1.89 -12.89
CA GLU A 260 -2.36 -2.18 -13.68
C GLU A 260 -1.34 -3.03 -12.90
N SER A 261 -1.16 -2.79 -11.60
CA SER A 261 -0.33 -3.64 -10.74
C SER A 261 -0.90 -5.05 -10.63
N ARG A 262 -2.22 -5.17 -10.39
CA ARG A 262 -2.93 -6.46 -10.38
C ARG A 262 -2.83 -7.19 -11.73
N ARG A 263 -2.85 -6.46 -12.85
CA ARG A 263 -2.64 -7.01 -14.20
C ARG A 263 -1.21 -7.55 -14.37
N LYS A 264 -0.19 -6.82 -13.91
CA LYS A 264 1.21 -7.25 -13.96
C LYS A 264 1.43 -8.52 -13.13
N LEU A 265 0.87 -8.59 -11.92
CA LEU A 265 0.95 -9.79 -11.08
C LEU A 265 0.39 -11.04 -11.78
N LEU A 266 -0.82 -10.92 -12.33
CA LEU A 266 -1.44 -12.03 -13.07
C LEU A 266 -0.63 -12.43 -14.32
N GLU A 267 0.11 -11.50 -14.92
CA GLU A 267 1.00 -11.76 -16.05
C GLU A 267 2.28 -12.53 -15.63
N VAL A 268 2.78 -12.30 -14.41
CA VAL A 268 3.85 -13.10 -13.78
C VAL A 268 3.33 -14.50 -13.45
N GLN A 269 2.27 -14.63 -12.65
CA GLN A 269 1.65 -15.93 -12.27
C GLN A 269 1.40 -16.85 -13.47
N LEU A 270 0.91 -16.30 -14.57
CA LEU A 270 0.60 -17.05 -15.79
C LEU A 270 1.88 -17.47 -16.52
N SER A 271 2.93 -16.64 -16.48
CA SER A 271 4.27 -16.98 -16.99
C SER A 271 4.95 -18.07 -16.17
N GLU A 272 4.87 -18.00 -14.83
CA GLU A 272 5.42 -19.02 -13.93
C GLU A 272 4.66 -20.35 -14.06
N SER A 273 3.33 -20.31 -14.11
CA SER A 273 2.51 -21.50 -14.35
C SER A 273 2.81 -22.13 -15.72
N LYS A 274 3.06 -21.32 -16.75
CA LYS A 274 3.49 -21.79 -18.07
C LYS A 274 4.86 -22.46 -18.02
N GLN A 275 5.84 -21.85 -17.34
CA GLN A 275 7.17 -22.44 -17.17
C GLN A 275 7.11 -23.75 -16.36
N SER A 276 6.29 -23.81 -15.32
CA SER A 276 6.01 -25.02 -14.54
C SER A 276 5.44 -26.14 -15.42
N TYR A 277 4.48 -25.83 -16.29
CA TYR A 277 3.94 -26.78 -17.27
C TYR A 277 4.99 -27.26 -18.28
N GLU A 278 5.84 -26.36 -18.80
CA GLU A 278 6.92 -26.72 -19.73
C GLU A 278 7.97 -27.63 -19.07
N ASN A 279 8.31 -27.37 -17.80
CA ASN A 279 9.21 -28.22 -17.01
C ASN A 279 8.61 -29.62 -16.78
N VAL A 280 7.38 -29.72 -16.29
CA VAL A 280 6.70 -31.01 -16.07
C VAL A 280 6.53 -31.80 -17.38
N PHE A 281 6.32 -31.10 -18.49
CA PHE A 281 6.25 -31.73 -19.82
C PHE A 281 7.62 -32.27 -20.28
N ALA A 282 8.72 -31.57 -19.98
CA ALA A 282 10.08 -32.06 -20.25
C ALA A 282 10.41 -33.30 -19.38
N ASP A 283 10.10 -33.27 -18.08
CA ASP A 283 10.28 -34.40 -17.17
C ASP A 283 9.48 -35.63 -17.63
N TYR A 284 8.25 -35.43 -18.12
CA TYR A 284 7.42 -36.48 -18.71
C TYR A 284 8.07 -37.08 -19.97
N GLN A 285 8.63 -36.26 -20.86
CA GLN A 285 9.37 -36.75 -22.04
C GLN A 285 10.64 -37.52 -21.66
N GLU A 286 11.37 -37.09 -20.64
CA GLU A 286 12.55 -37.81 -20.14
C GLU A 286 12.16 -39.15 -19.53
N ALA A 287 11.09 -39.18 -18.72
CA ALA A 287 10.54 -40.40 -18.15
C ALA A 287 10.07 -41.39 -19.23
N ASN A 288 9.37 -40.91 -20.26
CA ASN A 288 8.96 -41.75 -21.39
C ASN A 288 10.19 -42.31 -22.15
N SER A 289 11.19 -41.47 -22.40
CA SER A 289 12.45 -41.90 -23.03
C SER A 289 13.18 -42.98 -22.22
N LYS A 290 13.17 -42.89 -20.87
CA LYS A 290 13.70 -43.94 -19.99
C LYS A 290 12.90 -45.24 -20.08
N VAL A 291 11.57 -45.16 -20.14
CA VAL A 291 10.69 -46.34 -20.34
C VAL A 291 10.95 -47.00 -21.69
N ASP A 292 11.15 -46.23 -22.76
CA ASP A 292 11.49 -46.76 -24.09
C ASP A 292 12.85 -47.50 -24.07
N ILE A 293 13.87 -46.93 -23.41
CA ILE A 293 15.19 -47.57 -23.23
C ILE A 293 15.07 -48.89 -22.43
N LEU A 294 14.36 -48.87 -21.29
CA LEU A 294 14.16 -50.07 -20.47
C LEU A 294 13.36 -51.15 -21.21
N THR A 295 12.40 -50.76 -22.03
CA THR A 295 11.62 -51.68 -22.88
C THR A 295 12.50 -52.34 -23.92
N ALA A 296 13.38 -51.57 -24.59
CA ALA A 296 14.35 -52.10 -25.54
C ALA A 296 15.35 -53.08 -24.89
N GLN A 297 15.87 -52.75 -23.69
CA GLN A 297 16.75 -53.63 -22.91
C GLN A 297 16.06 -54.95 -22.55
N ARG A 298 14.82 -54.88 -22.04
CA ARG A 298 14.01 -56.06 -21.71
C ARG A 298 13.82 -56.96 -22.93
N ASP A 299 13.54 -56.37 -24.10
CA ASP A 299 13.31 -57.12 -25.33
C ASP A 299 14.61 -57.76 -25.87
N GLU A 300 15.76 -57.11 -25.69
CA GLU A 300 17.08 -57.68 -25.97
C GLU A 300 17.42 -58.85 -25.03
N GLU A 301 17.14 -58.74 -23.72
CA GLU A 301 17.27 -59.84 -22.77
C GLU A 301 16.36 -61.02 -23.12
N ILE A 302 15.09 -60.76 -23.45
CA ILE A 302 14.14 -61.79 -23.90
C ILE A 302 14.64 -62.47 -25.18
N ALA A 303 15.21 -61.73 -26.13
CA ALA A 303 15.82 -62.31 -27.34
C ALA A 303 17.03 -63.20 -27.01
N SER A 304 17.92 -62.74 -26.13
CA SER A 304 19.08 -63.51 -25.64
C SER A 304 18.67 -64.81 -24.93
N LEU A 305 17.68 -64.73 -24.04
CA LEU A 305 17.12 -65.90 -23.34
C LEU A 305 16.45 -66.88 -24.31
N ARG A 306 15.69 -66.40 -25.30
CA ARG A 306 15.09 -67.24 -26.35
C ARG A 306 16.16 -67.97 -27.18
N ASN A 307 17.24 -67.28 -27.54
CA ASN A 307 18.37 -67.90 -28.26
C ASN A 307 19.07 -68.97 -27.41
N SER A 308 19.33 -68.68 -26.13
CA SER A 308 19.92 -69.62 -25.17
C SER A 308 19.03 -70.85 -24.91
N LEU A 309 17.71 -70.65 -24.86
CA LEU A 309 16.75 -71.75 -24.76
C LEU A 309 16.74 -72.61 -26.04
N GLY A 310 16.78 -71.98 -27.22
CA GLY A 310 16.85 -72.67 -28.51
C GLY A 310 18.11 -73.53 -28.69
N THR A 311 19.27 -73.05 -28.26
CA THR A 311 20.51 -73.85 -28.28
C THR A 311 20.45 -75.03 -27.30
N LYS A 312 19.95 -74.82 -26.06
CA LYS A 312 19.72 -75.92 -25.11
C LYS A 312 18.72 -76.96 -25.62
N GLN A 313 17.63 -76.52 -26.26
CA GLN A 313 16.64 -77.43 -26.86
C GLN A 313 17.25 -78.25 -28.01
N THR A 314 18.13 -77.64 -28.81
CA THR A 314 18.87 -78.34 -29.87
C THR A 314 19.81 -79.39 -29.30
N LEU A 315 20.54 -79.07 -28.22
CA LEU A 315 21.40 -80.03 -27.51
C LEU A 315 20.61 -81.18 -26.87
N SER A 316 19.41 -80.92 -26.32
CA SER A 316 18.53 -81.99 -25.80
C SER A 316 18.17 -83.00 -26.89
N LYS A 317 17.76 -82.52 -28.07
CA LYS A 317 17.42 -83.39 -29.22
C LYS A 317 18.61 -84.20 -29.71
N GLU A 318 19.82 -83.64 -29.71
CA GLU A 318 21.05 -84.37 -30.04
C GLU A 318 21.36 -85.44 -28.98
N MET A 319 21.18 -85.15 -27.70
CA MET A 319 21.32 -86.14 -26.62
C MET A 319 20.27 -87.26 -26.73
N GLU A 320 19.00 -86.93 -27.00
CA GLU A 320 17.92 -87.90 -27.23
C GLU A 320 18.24 -88.82 -28.42
N PHE A 321 18.72 -88.26 -29.54
CA PHE A 321 19.17 -89.03 -30.69
C PHE A 321 20.35 -89.96 -30.34
N ARG A 322 21.33 -89.46 -29.58
CA ARG A 322 22.51 -90.25 -29.17
C ARG A 322 22.15 -91.35 -28.17
N ILE A 323 21.18 -91.12 -27.28
CA ILE A 323 20.60 -92.15 -26.41
C ILE A 323 19.95 -93.24 -27.25
N GLY A 324 19.10 -92.87 -28.22
CA GLY A 324 18.47 -93.82 -29.14
C GLY A 324 19.48 -94.67 -29.93
N GLN A 325 20.58 -94.08 -30.39
CA GLN A 325 21.68 -94.84 -31.02
C GLN A 325 22.32 -95.84 -30.06
N LEU A 326 22.63 -95.43 -28.82
CA LEU A 326 23.23 -96.31 -27.81
C LEU A 326 22.25 -97.42 -27.36
N GLU A 327 20.94 -97.17 -27.36
CA GLU A 327 19.92 -98.18 -27.09
C GLU A 327 19.82 -99.23 -28.21
N GLU A 328 19.98 -98.82 -29.48
CA GLU A 328 20.03 -99.74 -30.61
C GLU A 328 21.33 -100.57 -30.61
N GLU A 329 22.50 -99.94 -30.42
CA GLU A 329 23.79 -100.64 -30.25
C GLU A 329 23.71 -101.68 -29.11
N ASN A 330 23.08 -101.34 -27.98
CA ASN A 330 22.83 -102.29 -26.89
C ASN A 330 21.89 -103.44 -27.29
N ARG A 331 20.91 -103.20 -28.16
CA ARG A 331 20.00 -104.22 -28.66
C ARG A 331 20.70 -105.18 -29.63
N GLU A 332 21.53 -104.66 -30.52
CA GLU A 332 22.39 -105.44 -31.43
C GLU A 332 23.43 -106.27 -30.67
N LEU A 333 24.05 -105.71 -29.63
CA LEU A 333 24.98 -106.45 -28.74
C LEU A 333 24.26 -107.57 -27.96
N ARG A 334 23.03 -107.34 -27.49
CA ARG A 334 22.20 -108.39 -26.86
C ARG A 334 21.81 -109.48 -27.88
N GLY A 335 21.51 -109.09 -29.12
CA GLY A 335 21.27 -110.03 -30.22
C GLY A 335 22.49 -110.90 -30.49
N SER A 336 23.65 -110.28 -30.66
CA SER A 336 24.94 -110.95 -30.87
C SER A 336 25.32 -111.89 -29.72
N LEU A 337 25.03 -111.49 -28.46
CA LEU A 337 25.23 -112.33 -27.28
C LEU A 337 24.30 -113.56 -27.30
N LYS A 338 23.04 -113.38 -27.73
CA LYS A 338 22.06 -114.46 -27.87
C LYS A 338 22.46 -115.43 -28.99
N GLU A 339 22.92 -114.92 -30.13
CA GLU A 339 23.47 -115.74 -31.22
C GLU A 339 24.72 -116.51 -30.79
N PHE A 340 25.61 -115.89 -30.00
CA PHE A 340 26.77 -116.57 -29.41
C PHE A 340 26.36 -117.67 -28.42
N GLN A 341 25.32 -117.45 -27.61
CA GLN A 341 24.75 -118.47 -26.73
C GLN A 341 24.08 -119.61 -27.52
N GLU A 342 23.36 -119.31 -28.59
CA GLU A 342 22.73 -120.31 -29.46
C GLU A 342 23.77 -121.12 -30.23
N ALA A 343 24.86 -120.48 -30.70
CA ALA A 343 26.01 -121.16 -31.29
C ALA A 343 26.73 -122.05 -30.25
N GLN A 344 26.90 -121.59 -29.01
CA GLN A 344 27.46 -122.39 -27.91
C GLN A 344 26.57 -123.59 -27.55
N ILE A 345 25.24 -123.47 -27.70
CA ILE A 345 24.29 -124.58 -27.53
C ILE A 345 24.38 -125.58 -28.70
N GLN A 346 24.67 -125.13 -29.92
CA GLN A 346 24.93 -126.04 -31.05
C GLN A 346 26.29 -126.75 -30.94
N ASP A 347 27.37 -126.06 -30.51
CA ASP A 347 28.69 -126.67 -30.27
C ASP A 347 28.70 -127.61 -29.05
N ALA A 348 27.84 -127.38 -28.05
CA ALA A 348 27.62 -128.33 -26.95
C ALA A 348 26.93 -129.65 -27.38
N GLY A 349 26.48 -129.76 -28.63
CA GLY A 349 25.77 -130.92 -29.18
C GLY A 349 26.63 -132.17 -29.41
N ALA A 350 27.95 -132.11 -29.29
CA ALA A 350 28.86 -133.18 -29.75
C ALA A 350 29.95 -133.64 -28.74
N ALA A 351 29.59 -133.89 -27.47
CA ALA A 351 30.55 -134.40 -26.47
C ALA A 351 30.05 -135.57 -25.57
N SER A 352 29.78 -136.73 -26.18
CA SER A 352 30.12 -138.11 -25.73
C SER A 352 29.76 -138.63 -24.30
N SER A 353 29.14 -137.88 -23.39
CA SER A 353 28.98 -138.27 -21.98
C SER A 353 27.54 -138.59 -21.55
N LEU A 354 26.53 -137.90 -22.09
CA LEU A 354 25.12 -138.04 -21.69
C LEU A 354 24.47 -139.39 -22.03
N LEU A 355 25.02 -140.14 -23.00
CA LEU A 355 24.42 -141.42 -23.44
C LEU A 355 24.65 -142.58 -22.45
N LYS A 356 25.66 -142.47 -21.56
CA LYS A 356 25.90 -143.44 -20.47
C LYS A 356 25.02 -143.20 -19.23
N ILE A 357 24.51 -141.99 -19.05
CA ILE A 357 23.57 -141.65 -17.96
C ILE A 357 22.15 -142.09 -18.35
N ARG A 358 21.76 -141.89 -19.62
CA ARG A 358 20.43 -142.24 -20.14
C ARG A 358 20.08 -143.74 -20.04
N ASN A 359 21.08 -144.62 -20.08
CA ASN A 359 20.91 -146.07 -19.89
C ASN A 359 20.92 -146.53 -18.42
N LYS A 360 21.36 -145.68 -17.48
CA LYS A 360 21.20 -145.95 -16.03
C LYS A 360 19.88 -145.40 -15.49
N LEU A 361 19.36 -144.31 -16.07
CA LEU A 361 18.09 -143.70 -15.67
C LEU A 361 16.90 -144.66 -15.89
N LYS A 362 16.85 -145.34 -17.05
CA LYS A 362 15.81 -146.36 -17.36
C LYS A 362 15.75 -147.55 -16.40
N GLY A 363 16.83 -147.84 -15.66
CA GLY A 363 16.83 -148.87 -14.61
C GLY A 363 16.31 -148.38 -13.26
N LEU A 364 16.31 -147.05 -13.03
CA LEU A 364 15.83 -146.41 -11.81
C LEU A 364 14.35 -146.01 -11.93
N GLU A 365 13.91 -145.62 -13.13
CA GLU A 365 12.51 -145.27 -13.45
C GLU A 365 11.53 -146.45 -13.24
N GLN A 366 11.99 -147.70 -13.38
CA GLN A 366 11.18 -148.90 -13.13
C GLN A 366 10.85 -149.12 -11.63
N VAL A 367 11.72 -148.66 -10.71
CA VAL A 367 11.56 -148.85 -9.25
C VAL A 367 10.89 -147.62 -8.60
N HIS A 368 11.00 -146.44 -9.20
CA HIS A 368 10.31 -145.24 -8.70
C HIS A 368 8.79 -145.24 -8.94
N LYS A 369 8.27 -146.11 -9.81
CA LYS A 369 6.83 -146.20 -10.10
C LYS A 369 6.01 -146.78 -8.91
N GLU A 370 6.66 -147.49 -7.98
CA GLU A 370 6.02 -148.01 -6.75
C GLU A 370 6.21 -147.09 -5.52
N CYS A 371 7.02 -146.01 -5.62
CA CYS A 371 7.24 -145.07 -4.52
C CYS A 371 6.38 -143.79 -4.61
N SER A 372 5.48 -143.71 -5.61
CA SER A 372 4.62 -142.54 -5.86
C SER A 372 3.41 -142.40 -4.91
N VAL A 373 3.23 -143.31 -3.95
CA VAL A 373 2.04 -143.36 -3.08
C VAL A 373 2.29 -142.82 -1.66
N ASN A 374 3.55 -142.56 -1.26
CA ASN A 374 3.89 -142.10 0.11
C ASN A 374 4.52 -140.69 0.21
N LEU A 375 4.34 -139.83 -0.81
CA LEU A 375 4.76 -138.42 -0.76
C LEU A 375 3.64 -137.39 -1.00
N LYS A 376 2.37 -137.79 -0.84
CA LYS A 376 1.21 -136.87 -0.76
C LYS A 376 0.98 -136.30 0.65
N ALA A 377 2.06 -136.01 1.38
CA ALA A 377 1.98 -135.56 2.79
C ALA A 377 3.16 -134.67 3.23
N ARG A 378 3.61 -133.71 2.40
CA ARG A 378 4.46 -132.59 2.86
C ARG A 378 4.38 -131.32 2.00
N GLU A 379 3.19 -130.96 1.52
CA GLU A 379 2.92 -129.69 0.81
C GLU A 379 2.51 -128.55 1.77
N SER A 380 3.02 -128.55 3.01
CA SER A 380 2.59 -127.65 4.09
C SER A 380 3.75 -126.99 4.83
N GLU A 381 4.79 -126.55 4.11
CA GLU A 381 6.01 -125.98 4.70
C GLU A 381 6.64 -124.82 3.90
N LEU A 382 5.81 -124.06 3.15
CA LEU A 382 6.20 -122.80 2.50
C LEU A 382 5.31 -121.62 2.91
N VAL A 383 5.24 -121.37 4.22
CA VAL A 383 4.75 -120.10 4.80
C VAL A 383 5.84 -119.54 5.73
N LEU A 384 6.88 -118.90 5.16
CA LEU A 384 7.80 -118.02 5.89
C LEU A 384 8.84 -117.33 4.98
N LYS A 385 8.42 -116.37 4.15
CA LYS A 385 9.30 -115.26 3.71
C LYS A 385 8.60 -114.01 3.19
N GLU A 386 7.41 -113.71 3.71
CA GLU A 386 6.66 -112.48 3.43
C GLU A 386 6.70 -111.55 4.65
N LYS A 387 7.91 -111.25 5.14
CA LYS A 387 8.14 -110.43 6.34
C LYS A 387 9.46 -109.66 6.30
N GLN A 388 9.71 -108.96 5.19
CA GLN A 388 10.82 -108.01 5.01
C GLN A 388 10.40 -106.76 4.22
N VAL A 389 9.18 -106.25 4.46
CA VAL A 389 8.66 -105.01 3.84
C VAL A 389 8.22 -103.98 4.89
N GLN A 390 8.07 -104.34 6.17
CA GLN A 390 7.60 -103.42 7.23
C GLN A 390 8.70 -102.53 7.84
N ASP A 391 9.98 -102.83 7.64
CA ASP A 391 11.07 -102.10 8.33
C ASP A 391 11.50 -100.78 7.64
N LEU A 392 11.10 -100.55 6.38
CA LEU A 392 11.38 -99.28 5.67
C LEU A 392 10.27 -98.22 5.84
N GLN A 393 9.20 -98.54 6.55
CA GLN A 393 8.06 -97.63 6.73
C GLN A 393 8.21 -96.72 7.97
N MET A 394 9.13 -97.04 8.90
CA MET A 394 9.41 -96.24 10.10
C MET A 394 10.46 -95.12 9.91
N GLU A 395 11.31 -95.16 8.88
CA GLU A 395 12.30 -94.09 8.65
C GLU A 395 11.67 -92.81 8.05
N LEU A 396 10.52 -92.92 7.37
CA LEU A 396 9.82 -91.78 6.76
C LEU A 396 9.08 -90.89 7.78
N GLU A 397 8.63 -91.46 8.90
CA GLU A 397 8.00 -90.69 9.98
C GLU A 397 9.04 -89.88 10.80
N HIS A 398 10.27 -90.39 10.93
CA HIS A 398 11.34 -89.67 11.64
C HIS A 398 11.77 -88.38 10.92
N THR A 399 11.83 -88.37 9.58
CA THR A 399 12.18 -87.15 8.83
C THR A 399 11.09 -86.07 8.91
N THR A 400 9.82 -86.47 8.99
CA THR A 400 8.67 -85.56 9.05
C THR A 400 8.65 -84.76 10.36
N SER A 401 9.08 -85.36 11.49
CA SER A 401 9.17 -84.65 12.79
C SER A 401 10.31 -83.64 12.88
N LYS A 402 11.37 -83.73 12.05
CA LYS A 402 12.48 -82.75 12.06
C LYS A 402 12.14 -81.41 11.39
N ILE A 403 11.18 -81.40 10.46
CA ILE A 403 10.78 -80.19 9.72
C ILE A 403 9.92 -79.24 10.58
N LEU A 404 9.24 -79.77 11.60
CA LEU A 404 8.36 -78.98 12.48
C LEU A 404 9.09 -78.22 13.60
N HIS A 405 10.36 -78.56 13.89
CA HIS A 405 11.14 -77.92 14.97
C HIS A 405 12.07 -76.77 14.51
N LEU A 406 12.01 -76.36 13.23
CA LEU A 406 12.72 -75.20 12.69
C LEU A 406 11.78 -74.09 12.18
N LYS A 407 10.58 -73.99 12.76
CA LYS A 407 9.61 -72.91 12.49
C LYS A 407 9.33 -71.97 13.68
N LEU A 408 10.12 -72.07 14.74
CA LEU A 408 10.18 -71.09 15.84
C LEU A 408 11.60 -71.02 16.40
N ASN A 409 12.40 -70.06 15.92
CA ASN A 409 13.29 -69.23 16.75
C ASN A 409 14.10 -68.20 15.93
N ASN A 410 14.06 -66.95 16.40
CA ASN A 410 15.13 -65.93 16.36
C ASN A 410 15.77 -65.52 15.03
N GLU A 411 15.05 -64.71 14.24
CA GLU A 411 15.67 -63.58 13.55
C GLU A 411 14.66 -62.41 13.39
N GLU A 412 13.44 -62.72 12.96
CA GLU A 412 12.42 -61.71 12.57
C GLU A 412 11.85 -60.89 13.75
N MET A 413 11.71 -61.48 14.94
CA MET A 413 11.13 -60.78 16.10
C MET A 413 12.03 -59.66 16.64
N SER A 414 13.36 -59.76 16.45
CA SER A 414 14.29 -58.69 16.82
C SER A 414 14.24 -57.51 15.85
N VAL A 415 13.94 -57.75 14.58
CA VAL A 415 13.81 -56.70 13.54
C VAL A 415 12.52 -55.91 13.74
N LEU A 416 11.40 -56.58 14.04
CA LEU A 416 10.13 -55.92 14.33
C LEU A 416 10.18 -55.05 15.60
N LEU A 417 10.89 -55.49 16.65
CA LEU A 417 11.06 -54.70 17.88
C LEU A 417 11.92 -53.44 17.66
N ASN A 418 12.97 -53.52 16.84
CA ASN A 418 13.79 -52.35 16.49
C ASN A 418 13.04 -51.37 15.59
N ASN A 419 12.23 -51.86 14.66
CA ASN A 419 11.43 -51.00 13.79
C ASN A 419 10.32 -50.26 14.56
N LEU A 420 9.75 -50.88 15.60
CA LEU A 420 8.79 -50.23 16.50
C LEU A 420 9.43 -49.10 17.33
N SER A 421 10.64 -49.28 17.86
CA SER A 421 11.35 -48.21 18.58
C SER A 421 11.78 -47.06 17.65
N GLY A 422 12.15 -47.36 16.40
CA GLY A 422 12.40 -46.35 15.37
C GLY A 422 11.17 -45.50 15.04
N LEU A 423 10.01 -46.14 14.86
CA LEU A 423 8.72 -45.45 14.65
C LEU A 423 8.32 -44.58 15.85
N GLU A 424 8.51 -45.07 17.07
CA GLU A 424 8.21 -44.33 18.29
C GLU A 424 9.13 -43.10 18.47
N GLN A 425 10.41 -43.21 18.07
CA GLN A 425 11.34 -42.08 18.08
C GLN A 425 11.00 -41.04 17.00
N VAL A 426 10.71 -41.46 15.76
CA VAL A 426 10.27 -40.54 14.68
C VAL A 426 8.98 -39.81 15.08
N HIS A 427 8.01 -40.51 15.67
CA HIS A 427 6.78 -39.89 16.17
C HIS A 427 7.06 -38.83 17.26
N LYS A 428 8.06 -39.09 18.13
CA LYS A 428 8.46 -38.16 19.20
C LYS A 428 9.20 -36.93 18.66
N GLU A 429 10.04 -37.10 17.64
CA GLU A 429 10.72 -36.00 16.93
C GLU A 429 9.71 -35.16 16.13
N CYS A 430 8.77 -35.79 15.41
CA CYS A 430 7.66 -35.08 14.76
C CYS A 430 6.81 -34.28 15.77
N SER A 431 6.47 -34.87 16.93
CA SER A 431 5.70 -34.19 17.97
C SER A 431 6.44 -32.98 18.57
N LEU A 432 7.77 -33.06 18.74
CA LEU A 432 8.58 -31.92 19.17
C LEU A 432 8.65 -30.82 18.10
N HIS A 433 8.81 -31.20 16.83
CA HIS A 433 8.86 -30.24 15.72
C HIS A 433 7.51 -29.54 15.49
N LEU A 434 6.40 -30.24 15.74
CA LEU A 434 5.05 -29.67 15.69
C LEU A 434 4.86 -28.64 16.81
N LYS A 435 5.24 -28.97 18.06
CA LYS A 435 5.20 -28.03 19.19
C LYS A 435 6.12 -26.81 19.01
N ALA A 436 7.29 -27.00 18.41
CA ALA A 436 8.17 -25.90 18.06
C ALA A 436 7.49 -24.94 17.07
N LYS A 437 6.84 -25.48 16.03
CA LYS A 437 6.09 -24.69 15.04
C LYS A 437 4.84 -24.04 15.63
N GLU A 438 4.12 -24.68 16.56
CA GLU A 438 3.03 -24.05 17.32
C GLU A 438 3.54 -22.84 18.12
N SER A 439 4.67 -22.97 18.81
CA SER A 439 5.26 -21.86 19.58
C SER A 439 5.78 -20.71 18.71
N GLU A 440 6.27 -21.02 17.50
CA GLU A 440 6.70 -20.04 16.51
C GLU A 440 5.49 -19.32 15.90
N LEU A 441 4.39 -20.04 15.70
CA LEU A 441 3.11 -19.48 15.23
C LEU A 441 2.51 -18.53 16.29
N ASP A 442 2.52 -18.89 17.57
CA ASP A 442 2.06 -18.03 18.65
C ASP A 442 2.94 -16.77 18.80
N LEU A 443 4.27 -16.89 18.62
CA LEU A 443 5.18 -15.75 18.60
C LEU A 443 4.87 -14.80 17.42
N LYS A 444 4.70 -15.36 16.21
CA LYS A 444 4.30 -14.61 15.00
C LYS A 444 2.95 -13.91 15.18
N LYS A 445 1.97 -14.61 15.77
CA LYS A 445 0.63 -14.06 16.06
C LYS A 445 0.70 -12.91 17.06
N LYS A 446 1.58 -12.99 18.05
CA LYS A 446 1.85 -11.87 18.96
C LYS A 446 2.52 -10.69 18.26
N GLN A 447 3.52 -10.93 17.41
CA GLN A 447 4.15 -9.87 16.60
C GLN A 447 3.14 -9.15 15.70
N ILE A 448 2.24 -9.90 15.05
CA ILE A 448 1.13 -9.32 14.26
C ILE A 448 0.25 -8.43 15.14
N GLN A 449 -0.12 -8.90 16.34
CA GLN A 449 -0.95 -8.13 17.26
C GLN A 449 -0.25 -6.86 17.80
N ASP A 450 1.06 -6.92 18.07
CA ASP A 450 1.86 -5.77 18.48
C ASP A 450 1.97 -4.73 17.33
N LEU A 451 2.27 -5.16 16.10
CA LEU A 451 2.27 -4.30 14.90
C LEU A 451 0.89 -3.70 14.59
N GLN A 452 -0.19 -4.43 14.89
CA GLN A 452 -1.55 -3.96 14.68
C GLN A 452 -1.92 -2.83 15.68
N MET A 453 -1.44 -2.90 16.93
CA MET A 453 -1.55 -1.81 17.89
C MET A 453 -0.69 -0.59 17.49
N GLU A 454 0.53 -0.81 16.99
CA GLU A 454 1.37 0.29 16.45
C GLU A 454 0.70 0.98 15.26
N LEU A 455 0.10 0.22 14.33
CA LEU A 455 -0.65 0.76 13.21
C LEU A 455 -1.90 1.56 13.64
N GLU A 456 -2.66 1.09 14.62
CA GLU A 456 -3.77 1.85 15.21
C GLU A 456 -3.28 3.16 15.85
N GLN A 457 -2.15 3.13 16.56
CA GLN A 457 -1.56 4.32 17.18
C GLN A 457 -1.03 5.32 16.14
N CYS A 458 -0.42 4.84 15.05
CA CYS A 458 -0.04 5.68 13.90
C CYS A 458 -1.27 6.32 13.25
N ASN A 459 -2.35 5.57 13.03
CA ASN A 459 -3.61 6.10 12.47
C ASN A 459 -4.25 7.17 13.36
N MET A 460 -4.24 7.00 14.69
CA MET A 460 -4.69 8.03 15.63
C MET A 460 -3.82 9.30 15.57
N THR A 461 -2.49 9.13 15.43
CA THR A 461 -1.57 10.26 15.29
C THR A 461 -1.79 11.02 13.98
N ILE A 462 -2.05 10.31 12.87
CA ILE A 462 -2.39 10.91 11.57
C ILE A 462 -3.72 11.70 11.65
N LEU A 463 -4.72 11.19 12.39
CA LEU A 463 -5.98 11.90 12.60
C LEU A 463 -5.78 13.20 13.41
N GLN A 464 -4.95 13.16 14.46
CA GLN A 464 -4.62 14.37 15.22
C GLN A 464 -3.91 15.41 14.35
N LEU A 465 -2.87 15.02 13.60
CA LEU A 465 -2.14 15.92 12.71
C LEU A 465 -3.02 16.53 11.61
N LYS A 466 -4.03 15.80 11.12
CA LYS A 466 -5.03 16.36 10.20
C LYS A 466 -5.89 17.44 10.86
N LEU A 467 -6.34 17.20 12.09
CA LEU A 467 -7.12 18.16 12.88
C LEU A 467 -6.31 19.44 13.13
N ASP A 468 -5.08 19.29 13.62
CA ASP A 468 -4.17 20.41 13.92
C ASP A 468 -3.85 21.25 12.66
N ASN A 469 -3.76 20.60 11.49
CA ASN A 469 -3.54 21.28 10.20
C ASN A 469 -4.80 22.03 9.71
N GLU A 470 -6.00 21.50 9.94
CA GLU A 470 -7.25 22.23 9.70
C GLU A 470 -7.38 23.44 10.63
N GLU A 471 -7.06 23.29 11.93
CA GLU A 471 -7.02 24.40 12.89
C GLU A 471 -6.02 25.49 12.47
N MET A 472 -4.81 25.11 12.06
CA MET A 472 -3.79 26.03 11.54
C MET A 472 -4.25 26.76 10.27
N SER A 473 -4.94 26.07 9.36
CA SER A 473 -5.50 26.65 8.14
C SER A 473 -6.59 27.70 8.45
N VAL A 474 -7.48 27.41 9.40
CA VAL A 474 -8.48 28.38 9.89
C VAL A 474 -7.80 29.58 10.55
N LEU A 475 -6.77 29.36 11.38
CA LEU A 475 -6.01 30.42 12.02
C LEU A 475 -5.34 31.35 10.99
N LEU A 476 -4.71 30.77 9.97
CA LEU A 476 -4.06 31.50 8.87
C LEU A 476 -5.06 32.34 8.07
N MET A 477 -6.28 31.81 7.86
CA MET A 477 -7.36 32.52 7.17
C MET A 477 -7.83 33.75 7.97
N VAL A 478 -8.02 33.60 9.29
CA VAL A 478 -8.39 34.69 10.21
C VAL A 478 -7.29 35.76 10.27
N TYR A 479 -6.01 35.37 10.29
CA TYR A 479 -4.91 36.33 10.23
C TYR A 479 -4.85 37.09 8.89
N LYS A 480 -5.08 36.41 7.75
CA LYS A 480 -5.14 37.05 6.43
C LYS A 480 -6.30 38.04 6.30
N SER A 481 -7.49 37.72 6.81
CA SER A 481 -8.62 38.66 6.79
C SER A 481 -8.35 39.87 7.68
N GLY A 482 -7.84 39.65 8.90
CA GLY A 482 -7.49 40.75 9.82
C GLY A 482 -6.41 41.70 9.26
N PHE A 483 -5.42 41.16 8.53
CA PHE A 483 -4.42 41.99 7.84
C PHE A 483 -5.02 42.80 6.68
N SER A 484 -5.94 42.20 5.92
CA SER A 484 -6.61 42.86 4.79
C SER A 484 -7.53 44.01 5.27
N ASP A 485 -8.27 43.79 6.36
CA ASP A 485 -9.11 44.80 6.99
C ASP A 485 -8.27 45.97 7.55
N ALA A 486 -7.16 45.66 8.22
CA ALA A 486 -6.23 46.68 8.72
C ALA A 486 -5.62 47.52 7.57
N GLN A 487 -5.24 46.87 6.46
CA GLN A 487 -4.70 47.55 5.28
C GLN A 487 -5.74 48.43 4.57
N SER A 488 -6.99 47.96 4.47
CA SER A 488 -8.13 48.73 3.95
C SER A 488 -8.38 49.98 4.79
N ASN A 489 -8.45 49.84 6.11
CA ASN A 489 -8.65 50.95 7.04
C ASN A 489 -7.52 51.97 6.99
N LEU A 490 -6.25 51.53 6.90
CA LEU A 490 -5.11 52.42 6.74
C LEU A 490 -5.14 53.20 5.42
N SER A 491 -5.55 52.56 4.32
CA SER A 491 -5.70 53.22 3.02
C SER A 491 -6.83 54.26 3.01
N ASN A 492 -7.94 53.99 3.68
CA ASN A 492 -9.05 54.95 3.82
C ASN A 492 -8.62 56.16 4.67
N SER A 493 -7.98 55.92 5.82
CA SER A 493 -7.48 57.00 6.69
C SER A 493 -6.42 57.87 6.00
N LYS A 494 -5.55 57.27 5.16
CA LYS A 494 -4.59 58.03 4.34
C LYS A 494 -5.30 58.95 3.32
N ALA A 495 -6.34 58.46 2.65
CA ALA A 495 -7.11 59.25 1.70
C ALA A 495 -7.87 60.42 2.37
N GLU A 496 -8.39 60.22 3.60
CA GLU A 496 -9.00 61.29 4.39
C GLU A 496 -7.97 62.35 4.84
N MET A 497 -6.75 61.93 5.18
CA MET A 497 -5.65 62.84 5.53
C MET A 497 -5.18 63.67 4.33
N GLU A 498 -4.99 63.05 3.16
CA GLU A 498 -4.63 63.76 1.92
C GLU A 498 -5.70 64.79 1.50
N LEU A 499 -6.99 64.49 1.71
CA LEU A 499 -8.09 65.45 1.51
C LEU A 499 -8.05 66.64 2.50
N CYS A 500 -7.78 66.36 3.78
CA CYS A 500 -7.67 67.37 4.83
C CYS A 500 -6.48 68.32 4.60
N ASP A 501 -5.37 67.81 4.08
CA ASP A 501 -4.20 68.63 3.76
C ASP A 501 -4.42 69.49 2.49
N PHE A 502 -5.10 68.96 1.46
CA PHE A 502 -5.53 69.75 0.30
C PHE A 502 -6.48 70.91 0.69
N GLU A 503 -7.45 70.67 1.58
CA GLU A 503 -8.34 71.73 2.10
C GLU A 503 -7.56 72.82 2.88
N LYS A 504 -6.49 72.46 3.60
CA LYS A 504 -5.62 73.42 4.29
C LYS A 504 -4.79 74.23 3.29
N GLU A 505 -4.19 73.60 2.29
CA GLU A 505 -3.42 74.30 1.24
C GLU A 505 -4.31 75.30 0.47
N GLU A 506 -5.54 74.91 0.09
CA GLU A 506 -6.49 75.81 -0.57
C GLU A 506 -6.92 76.98 0.34
N ARG A 507 -7.03 76.75 1.66
CA ARG A 507 -7.31 77.82 2.64
C ARG A 507 -6.12 78.76 2.83
N VAL A 508 -4.89 78.24 2.83
CA VAL A 508 -3.65 79.04 2.91
C VAL A 508 -3.46 79.88 1.64
N ALA A 509 -3.71 79.31 0.46
CA ALA A 509 -3.64 80.04 -0.81
C ALA A 509 -4.62 81.23 -0.85
N ARG A 510 -5.88 81.02 -0.44
CA ARG A 510 -6.88 82.10 -0.35
C ARG A 510 -6.51 83.20 0.65
N LEU A 511 -5.82 82.86 1.75
CA LEU A 511 -5.35 83.85 2.72
C LEU A 511 -4.14 84.65 2.19
N MET A 512 -3.24 84.03 1.42
CA MET A 512 -2.16 84.76 0.74
C MET A 512 -2.70 85.75 -0.31
N GLU A 513 -3.65 85.32 -1.15
CA GLU A 513 -4.28 86.19 -2.15
C GLU A 513 -4.96 87.42 -1.51
N GLN A 514 -5.68 87.22 -0.40
CA GLN A 514 -6.25 88.33 0.39
C GLN A 514 -5.18 89.25 0.99
N LEU A 515 -4.05 88.71 1.46
CA LEU A 515 -2.96 89.52 2.02
C LEU A 515 -2.30 90.38 0.93
N GLU A 516 -2.11 89.83 -0.26
CA GLU A 516 -1.47 90.51 -1.39
C GLU A 516 -2.36 91.62 -1.97
N GLU A 517 -3.69 91.40 -2.05
CA GLU A 517 -4.66 92.44 -2.42
C GLU A 517 -4.71 93.59 -1.39
N LYS A 518 -4.56 93.29 -0.09
CA LYS A 518 -4.44 94.29 0.98
C LYS A 518 -3.13 95.07 0.90
N ASN A 519 -2.01 94.40 0.61
CA ASN A 519 -0.71 95.06 0.43
C ASN A 519 -0.72 96.01 -0.77
N SER A 520 -1.28 95.59 -1.91
CA SER A 520 -1.44 96.46 -3.09
C SER A 520 -2.33 97.68 -2.79
N SER A 521 -3.40 97.49 -2.02
CA SER A 521 -4.25 98.60 -1.55
C SER A 521 -3.50 99.57 -0.64
N LEU A 522 -2.59 99.06 0.20
CA LEU A 522 -1.79 99.85 1.15
C LEU A 522 -0.69 100.65 0.44
N GLU A 523 0.03 100.04 -0.51
CA GLU A 523 1.02 100.75 -1.34
C GLU A 523 0.38 101.92 -2.11
N LYS A 524 -0.83 101.72 -2.62
CA LYS A 524 -1.58 102.76 -3.33
C LYS A 524 -1.94 103.93 -2.41
N ALA A 525 -2.37 103.66 -1.19
CA ALA A 525 -2.62 104.69 -0.18
C ALA A 525 -1.34 105.46 0.23
N TYR A 526 -0.19 104.76 0.31
CA TYR A 526 1.10 105.42 0.56
C TYR A 526 1.54 106.31 -0.62
N ALA A 527 1.29 105.90 -1.86
CA ALA A 527 1.56 106.73 -3.04
C ALA A 527 0.69 108.00 -3.05
N GLU A 528 -0.61 107.88 -2.77
CA GLU A 528 -1.55 109.01 -2.66
C GLU A 528 -1.16 109.98 -1.52
N MET A 529 -0.67 109.46 -0.39
CA MET A 529 -0.14 110.28 0.71
C MET A 529 1.13 111.05 0.32
N GLU A 530 2.06 110.42 -0.42
CA GLU A 530 3.29 111.07 -0.85
C GLU A 530 3.03 112.14 -1.93
N GLU A 531 2.08 111.90 -2.85
CA GLU A 531 1.60 112.93 -3.78
C GLU A 531 1.00 114.12 -3.02
N CYS A 532 0.17 113.85 -2.02
CA CYS A 532 -0.40 114.89 -1.16
C CYS A 532 0.70 115.70 -0.44
N ARG A 533 1.75 115.04 0.08
CA ARG A 533 2.92 115.70 0.70
C ARG A 533 3.69 116.59 -0.28
N GLN A 534 3.80 116.19 -1.54
CA GLN A 534 4.41 116.99 -2.60
C GLN A 534 3.57 118.21 -2.99
N THR A 535 2.23 118.11 -2.95
CA THR A 535 1.36 119.30 -3.13
C THR A 535 1.52 120.31 -1.99
N VAL A 536 1.62 119.86 -0.73
CA VAL A 536 1.83 120.75 0.44
C VAL A 536 3.16 121.50 0.33
N THR A 537 4.26 120.81 0.03
CA THR A 537 5.58 121.47 -0.17
C THR A 537 5.61 122.41 -1.39
N SER A 538 4.75 122.20 -2.39
CA SER A 538 4.56 123.17 -3.48
C SER A 538 3.81 124.44 -3.03
N LEU A 539 2.84 124.30 -2.11
CA LEU A 539 2.07 125.41 -1.53
C LEU A 539 2.90 126.22 -0.52
N GLU A 540 3.74 125.57 0.27
CA GLU A 540 4.69 126.23 1.18
C GLU A 540 5.67 127.14 0.42
N LYS A 541 6.29 126.63 -0.65
CA LYS A 541 7.12 127.45 -1.56
C LYS A 541 6.34 128.61 -2.21
N LYS A 542 5.03 128.44 -2.43
CA LYS A 542 4.16 129.49 -2.96
C LYS A 542 3.87 130.57 -1.92
N ILE A 543 3.70 130.19 -0.65
CA ILE A 543 3.55 131.10 0.50
C ILE A 543 4.86 131.90 0.73
N GLU A 544 6.02 131.25 0.63
CA GLU A 544 7.32 131.93 0.71
C GLU A 544 7.54 132.91 -0.45
N SER A 545 7.09 132.57 -1.68
CA SER A 545 7.12 133.49 -2.82
C SER A 545 6.17 134.70 -2.65
N LEU A 546 5.05 134.53 -1.96
CA LEU A 546 4.10 135.61 -1.64
C LEU A 546 4.67 136.52 -0.54
N ASN A 547 5.26 135.96 0.50
CA ASN A 547 5.89 136.73 1.59
C ASN A 547 7.11 137.54 1.11
N ALA A 548 7.85 137.05 0.11
CA ALA A 548 8.93 137.80 -0.53
C ALA A 548 8.45 139.02 -1.36
N SER A 549 7.16 139.10 -1.71
CA SER A 549 6.62 140.20 -2.53
C SER A 549 6.08 141.41 -1.73
N ASN A 550 5.91 141.27 -0.41
CA ASN A 550 5.04 142.17 0.36
C ASN A 550 5.77 143.04 1.42
N MET A 551 7.10 143.12 1.38
CA MET A 551 7.91 143.99 2.25
C MET A 551 8.99 144.76 1.46
N SER A 552 8.56 145.48 0.42
CA SER A 552 9.39 146.47 -0.28
C SER A 552 8.54 147.65 -0.79
N ASN A 553 8.20 148.58 0.12
CA ASN A 553 8.24 150.03 -0.15
C ASN A 553 7.82 150.89 1.05
N SER A 554 8.48 152.06 1.17
CA SER A 554 8.05 153.30 1.85
C SER A 554 8.60 153.66 3.25
N LYS A 555 9.91 153.88 3.34
CA LYS A 555 10.53 155.18 3.73
C LYS A 555 12.00 155.13 3.30
N VAL A 556 12.55 156.11 2.59
CA VAL A 556 12.69 157.53 2.96
C VAL A 556 12.45 158.47 1.77
N GLU A 557 11.75 159.58 2.01
CA GLU A 557 11.79 160.80 1.16
C GLU A 557 12.77 161.84 1.73
N MET A 558 13.23 162.76 0.88
CA MET A 558 14.42 163.61 1.06
C MET A 558 14.27 164.78 2.04
N GLU A 559 15.45 165.27 2.48
CA GLU A 559 15.70 166.55 3.15
C GLU A 559 15.50 167.77 2.21
N LEU A 560 15.35 168.98 2.79
CA LEU A 560 16.14 170.17 2.43
C LEU A 560 15.83 171.40 3.31
N HIS A 561 16.80 171.88 4.11
CA HIS A 561 17.52 173.14 3.83
C HIS A 561 18.66 173.41 4.84
N SER A 562 19.65 174.20 4.41
CA SER A 562 21.01 174.25 4.95
C SER A 562 21.33 175.43 5.90
N LYS A 563 22.50 175.34 6.55
CA LYS A 563 23.15 176.42 7.33
C LYS A 563 23.96 177.38 6.45
N GLU A 564 24.14 178.62 6.95
CA GLU A 564 25.34 179.49 6.86
C GLU A 564 25.30 180.37 8.15
N LYS A 565 26.33 180.45 9.01
CA LYS A 565 27.60 181.24 8.95
C LYS A 565 27.37 182.76 9.10
N ASP A 566 28.16 183.56 9.83
CA ASP A 566 29.57 183.45 10.24
C ASP A 566 29.94 184.31 11.49
N GLU A 567 31.24 184.34 11.82
CA GLU A 567 31.96 185.23 12.78
C GLU A 567 31.78 186.76 12.51
N LYS A 568 32.27 187.77 13.27
CA LYS A 568 33.49 187.92 14.12
C LYS A 568 33.52 189.31 14.82
N ILE A 569 34.53 189.55 15.67
CA ILE A 569 35.13 190.86 16.04
C ILE A 569 34.30 191.80 16.95
N ALA A 570 34.88 192.60 17.87
CA ALA A 570 36.10 192.52 18.68
C ALA A 570 36.09 193.67 19.72
N ASP A 571 37.06 193.65 20.65
CA ASP A 571 37.74 194.83 21.22
C ASP A 571 36.90 196.04 21.69
N LEU A 572 36.57 196.03 22.99
CA LEU A 572 36.79 197.15 23.93
C LEU A 572 36.57 196.58 25.35
N ILE A 573 37.58 195.88 25.88
CA ILE A 573 38.60 196.47 26.77
C ILE A 573 38.00 196.89 28.11
N GLY A 574 38.28 196.11 29.15
CA GLY A 574 38.07 196.54 30.51
C GLY A 574 39.10 197.62 30.88
N LEU A 575 38.62 198.81 31.23
CA LEU A 575 39.24 199.77 32.14
C LEU A 575 38.22 200.88 32.43
N LEU A 576 38.15 201.33 33.68
CA LEU A 576 37.32 202.45 34.17
C LEU A 576 35.80 202.16 34.20
N GLU A 577 35.22 201.60 35.25
CA GLU A 577 35.56 201.70 36.69
C GLU A 577 35.68 203.17 37.17
N GLU A 578 35.09 203.46 38.33
CA GLU A 578 35.26 204.74 39.05
C GLU A 578 35.02 206.09 38.32
N LYS A 579 34.06 206.15 37.38
CA LYS A 579 33.11 207.28 37.34
C LYS A 579 31.69 206.82 37.70
N LYS A 580 31.52 206.14 38.85
CA LYS A 580 31.51 206.72 40.20
C LYS A 580 30.33 207.66 40.40
N ASN A 581 29.31 207.10 41.04
CA ASN A 581 28.57 207.74 42.13
C ASN A 581 27.94 209.09 41.79
N SER A 582 26.94 209.05 40.92
CA SER A 582 25.67 209.77 41.08
C SER A 582 24.66 209.06 40.17
N LEU A 583 23.87 208.08 40.62
CA LEU A 583 22.97 208.23 41.76
C LEU A 583 22.64 206.90 42.46
N LEU A 584 23.15 206.77 43.68
CA LEU A 584 22.55 205.94 44.71
C LEU A 584 21.11 206.42 44.97
N LYS A 585 20.12 205.73 44.38
CA LYS A 585 18.87 205.26 45.01
C LYS A 585 17.86 204.77 43.97
N ALA A 586 17.11 203.75 44.40
CA ALA A 586 15.80 203.30 43.92
C ALA A 586 15.74 202.07 42.98
N TYR A 587 15.27 200.97 43.56
CA TYR A 587 14.15 200.15 43.05
C TYR A 587 14.29 199.52 41.65
N ASP A 588 14.71 198.25 41.57
CA ASP A 588 13.74 197.11 41.55
C ASP A 588 14.35 195.75 41.11
N GLU A 589 14.90 195.02 42.08
CA GLU A 589 14.44 193.70 42.59
C GLU A 589 13.81 192.59 41.69
N ILE A 590 13.59 192.74 40.37
CA ILE A 590 12.70 191.85 39.60
C ILE A 590 13.41 190.87 38.64
N GLU A 591 14.63 191.15 38.16
CA GLU A 591 15.22 190.41 37.02
C GLU A 591 15.91 189.06 37.37
N LYS A 592 15.71 188.50 38.57
CA LYS A 592 16.42 187.28 39.02
C LYS A 592 15.73 185.92 38.75
N TYR A 593 14.59 185.89 38.05
CA TYR A 593 13.81 184.66 37.85
C TYR A 593 13.91 183.99 36.46
N ARG A 594 14.79 184.43 35.56
CA ARG A 594 14.88 183.87 34.19
C ARG A 594 15.83 182.66 34.05
N ASP A 595 16.92 182.57 34.81
CA ASP A 595 18.00 181.60 34.55
C ASP A 595 17.76 180.19 35.13
N VAL A 596 16.74 179.98 35.97
CA VAL A 596 16.44 178.66 36.57
C VAL A 596 15.67 177.76 35.61
N ALA A 597 14.87 178.31 34.69
CA ALA A 597 14.02 177.55 33.78
C ALA A 597 14.82 176.71 32.76
N SER A 598 15.85 177.30 32.15
CA SER A 598 16.66 176.64 31.10
C SER A 598 17.54 175.47 31.59
N SER A 599 17.69 175.31 32.90
CA SER A 599 18.47 174.22 33.52
C SER A 599 17.65 172.93 33.69
N LEU A 600 16.32 173.06 33.86
CA LEU A 600 15.42 171.91 34.03
C LEU A 600 15.07 171.24 32.70
N GLU A 601 14.92 172.01 31.62
CA GLU A 601 14.51 171.51 30.30
C GLU A 601 15.55 170.52 29.72
N LYS A 602 16.84 170.85 29.78
CA LYS A 602 17.96 169.95 29.37
C LYS A 602 18.07 168.65 30.19
N LYS A 603 17.44 168.57 31.37
CA LYS A 603 17.35 167.31 32.14
C LYS A 603 16.19 166.43 31.70
N SER A 604 15.13 167.02 31.14
CA SER A 604 14.00 166.27 30.59
C SER A 604 14.41 165.47 29.35
N GLU A 605 15.10 166.14 28.41
CA GLU A 605 15.57 165.53 27.15
C GLU A 605 16.54 164.34 27.37
N LEU A 606 17.38 164.41 28.40
CA LEU A 606 18.28 163.31 28.78
C LEU A 606 17.56 162.12 29.42
N LEU A 607 16.42 162.32 30.08
CA LEU A 607 15.62 161.25 30.65
C LEU A 607 14.85 160.51 29.55
N GLU A 608 14.25 161.25 28.62
CA GLU A 608 13.45 160.72 27.52
C GLU A 608 14.29 159.83 26.56
N ALA A 609 15.54 160.22 26.29
CA ALA A 609 16.50 159.40 25.53
C ALA A 609 16.86 158.08 26.26
N SER A 610 16.96 158.10 27.59
CA SER A 610 17.22 156.90 28.41
C SER A 610 16.04 155.93 28.37
N GLU A 611 14.81 156.44 28.47
CA GLU A 611 13.59 155.60 28.42
C GLU A 611 13.39 154.95 27.04
N GLN A 612 13.73 155.65 25.95
CA GLN A 612 13.68 155.09 24.60
C GLN A 612 14.71 153.95 24.40
N GLN A 613 15.93 154.08 24.94
CA GLN A 613 16.91 152.99 24.92
C GLN A 613 16.44 151.77 25.71
N TYR A 614 15.83 151.97 26.89
CA TYR A 614 15.26 150.88 27.69
C TYR A 614 14.13 150.15 26.95
N SER A 615 13.24 150.90 26.28
CA SER A 615 12.16 150.33 25.45
C SER A 615 12.68 149.51 24.26
N ALA A 616 13.75 149.96 23.61
CA ALA A 616 14.39 149.22 22.52
C ALA A 616 14.99 147.89 23.01
N MET A 617 15.74 147.93 24.12
CA MET A 617 16.32 146.74 24.74
C MET A 617 15.26 145.72 25.20
N GLN A 618 14.11 146.17 25.71
CA GLN A 618 12.99 145.30 26.07
C GLN A 618 12.39 144.58 24.85
N LYS A 619 12.24 145.26 23.71
CA LYS A 619 11.75 144.64 22.46
C LYS A 619 12.72 143.61 21.91
N GLU A 620 14.03 143.85 22.04
CA GLU A 620 15.05 142.90 21.59
C GLU A 620 15.08 141.63 22.47
N LEU A 621 14.98 141.79 23.79
CA LEU A 621 14.83 140.67 24.73
C LEU A 621 13.61 139.79 24.43
N GLU A 622 12.45 140.40 24.11
CA GLU A 622 11.25 139.63 23.81
C GLU A 622 11.34 138.92 22.45
N ARG A 623 12.07 139.49 21.48
CA ARG A 623 12.43 138.80 20.22
C ARG A 623 13.31 137.57 20.49
N TYR A 624 14.33 137.68 21.35
CA TYR A 624 15.17 136.54 21.71
C TYR A 624 14.38 135.44 22.44
N LYS A 625 13.45 135.78 23.34
CA LYS A 625 12.53 134.79 23.94
C LYS A 625 11.67 134.07 22.90
N GLY A 626 11.14 134.80 21.91
CA GLY A 626 10.32 134.20 20.85
C GLY A 626 11.08 133.14 20.06
N ILE A 627 12.30 133.45 19.63
CA ILE A 627 13.20 132.51 18.93
C ILE A 627 13.54 131.30 19.82
N LEU A 628 13.83 131.53 21.10
CA LEU A 628 14.08 130.46 22.07
C LEU A 628 12.87 129.53 22.20
N LYS A 629 11.65 130.06 22.34
CA LYS A 629 10.42 129.26 22.45
C LYS A 629 10.17 128.40 21.22
N GLU A 630 10.30 128.99 20.03
CA GLU A 630 10.14 128.27 18.75
C GLU A 630 11.22 127.18 18.58
N SER A 631 12.46 127.43 19.03
CA SER A 631 13.51 126.41 19.04
C SER A 631 13.21 125.27 20.02
N THR A 632 12.63 125.56 21.19
CA THR A 632 12.24 124.51 22.16
C THR A 632 11.06 123.67 21.67
N GLU A 633 10.06 124.26 21.02
CA GLU A 633 8.94 123.51 20.42
C GLU A 633 9.47 122.57 19.32
N LYS A 634 10.33 123.05 18.42
CA LYS A 634 10.98 122.20 17.40
C LYS A 634 11.85 121.09 18.00
N CYS A 635 12.56 121.35 19.10
CA CYS A 635 13.29 120.31 19.82
C CYS A 635 12.35 119.25 20.42
N CYS A 636 11.22 119.64 21.01
CA CYS A 636 10.22 118.70 21.53
C CYS A 636 9.61 117.83 20.42
N ASP A 637 9.27 118.40 19.26
CA ASP A 637 8.75 117.63 18.12
C ASP A 637 9.78 116.62 17.59
N ILE A 638 11.06 117.00 17.52
CA ILE A 638 12.16 116.09 17.15
C ILE A 638 12.31 114.98 18.20
N THR A 639 12.25 115.29 19.51
CA THR A 639 12.30 114.29 20.58
C THR A 639 11.16 113.27 20.44
N LEU A 640 9.91 113.73 20.29
CA LEU A 640 8.74 112.85 20.11
C LEU A 640 8.82 112.01 18.82
N SER A 641 9.42 112.54 17.75
CA SER A 641 9.63 111.78 16.51
C SER A 641 10.76 110.75 16.62
N LEU A 642 11.75 110.95 17.49
CA LEU A 642 12.81 109.98 17.77
C LEU A 642 12.32 108.87 18.70
N GLU A 643 11.52 109.23 19.71
CA GLU A 643 10.91 108.29 20.66
C GLU A 643 10.03 107.25 19.94
N LYS A 644 9.11 107.71 19.07
CA LYS A 644 8.31 106.83 18.20
C LYS A 644 9.12 105.95 17.25
N LYS A 645 10.31 106.41 16.81
CA LYS A 645 11.22 105.59 15.99
C LYS A 645 11.96 104.55 16.81
N SER A 646 12.26 104.84 18.09
CA SER A 646 12.82 103.88 19.03
C SER A 646 11.83 102.75 19.30
N GLU A 647 10.56 103.08 19.58
CA GLU A 647 9.48 102.11 19.80
C GLU A 647 9.29 101.18 18.57
N LEU A 648 9.28 101.74 17.36
CA LEU A 648 9.17 100.97 16.12
C LEU A 648 10.38 100.05 15.88
N LEU A 649 11.60 100.48 16.24
CA LEU A 649 12.80 99.67 16.13
C LEU A 649 12.75 98.49 17.11
N GLU A 650 12.33 98.73 18.35
CA GLU A 650 12.23 97.72 19.41
C GLU A 650 11.18 96.64 19.06
N VAL A 651 10.04 97.03 18.47
CA VAL A 651 9.05 96.08 17.92
C VAL A 651 9.63 95.28 16.75
N SER A 652 10.41 95.89 15.86
CA SER A 652 11.06 95.19 14.74
C SER A 652 12.11 94.18 15.21
N GLU A 653 12.89 94.50 16.25
CA GLU A 653 13.85 93.57 16.84
C GLU A 653 13.17 92.40 17.55
N GLN A 654 12.05 92.64 18.24
CA GLN A 654 11.22 91.58 18.84
C GLN A 654 10.61 90.64 17.78
N GLN A 655 10.12 91.19 16.66
CA GLN A 655 9.61 90.37 15.54
C GLN A 655 10.71 89.53 14.89
N TYR A 656 11.89 90.10 14.66
CA TYR A 656 13.04 89.38 14.13
C TYR A 656 13.50 88.25 15.06
N SER A 657 13.59 88.54 16.38
CA SER A 657 13.85 87.56 17.44
C SER A 657 12.84 86.40 17.42
N ALA A 658 11.54 86.70 17.39
CA ALA A 658 10.48 85.70 17.33
C ALA A 658 10.62 84.80 16.08
N MET A 659 10.80 85.40 14.90
CA MET A 659 11.01 84.67 13.65
C MET A 659 12.27 83.78 13.69
N GLN A 660 13.35 84.24 14.32
CA GLN A 660 14.55 83.44 14.56
C GLN A 660 14.25 82.20 15.41
N THR A 661 13.53 82.37 16.52
CA THR A 661 13.16 81.24 17.40
C THR A 661 12.21 80.25 16.73
N GLU A 662 11.33 80.72 15.84
CA GLU A 662 10.41 79.85 15.12
C GLU A 662 11.13 79.05 14.02
N LEU A 663 12.08 79.67 13.31
CA LEU A 663 12.97 79.00 12.35
C LEU A 663 13.76 77.86 13.00
N GLU A 664 14.38 78.11 14.16
CA GLU A 664 15.14 77.09 14.87
C GLU A 664 14.23 75.95 15.40
N ARG A 665 12.97 76.27 15.73
CA ARG A 665 11.93 75.27 16.07
C ARG A 665 11.58 74.38 14.86
N TYR A 666 11.37 74.97 13.68
CA TYR A 666 11.11 74.20 12.45
C TYR A 666 12.29 73.31 12.07
N LYS A 667 13.52 73.82 12.19
CA LYS A 667 14.74 73.05 11.96
C LYS A 667 14.86 71.85 12.91
N GLY A 668 14.63 72.04 14.20
CA GLY A 668 14.62 70.94 15.18
C GLY A 668 13.57 69.87 14.90
N MET A 669 12.35 70.27 14.48
CA MET A 669 11.33 69.30 14.05
C MET A 669 11.72 68.55 12.76
N LEU A 670 12.44 69.22 11.84
CA LEU A 670 12.93 68.59 10.62
C LEU A 670 14.03 67.56 10.93
N GLU A 671 14.99 67.92 11.80
CA GLU A 671 16.06 67.03 12.27
C GLU A 671 15.47 65.80 12.98
N GLU A 672 14.54 65.99 13.93
CA GLU A 672 13.83 64.90 14.63
C GLU A 672 12.99 64.03 13.67
N SER A 673 12.45 64.60 12.60
CA SER A 673 11.76 63.85 11.54
C SER A 673 12.73 63.02 10.69
N THR A 674 13.90 63.58 10.34
CA THR A 674 14.91 62.84 9.56
C THR A 674 15.54 61.70 10.35
N GLU A 675 15.78 61.86 11.65
CA GLU A 675 16.29 60.81 12.52
C GLU A 675 15.31 59.63 12.60
N LYS A 676 14.01 59.91 12.78
CA LYS A 676 12.95 58.88 12.71
C LYS A 676 12.88 58.18 11.35
N CYS A 677 13.09 58.90 10.25
CA CYS A 677 13.16 58.30 8.92
C CYS A 677 14.36 57.34 8.79
N CYS A 678 15.53 57.69 9.35
CA CYS A 678 16.69 56.81 9.39
C CYS A 678 16.46 55.55 10.24
N ASP A 679 15.80 55.67 11.39
CA ASP A 679 15.42 54.54 12.24
C ASP A 679 14.41 53.61 11.55
N ILE A 680 13.39 54.18 10.90
CA ILE A 680 12.41 53.42 10.12
C ILE A 680 13.09 52.70 8.96
N THR A 681 14.01 53.36 8.24
CA THR A 681 14.78 52.76 7.15
C THR A 681 15.61 51.59 7.65
N SER A 682 16.37 51.77 8.73
CA SER A 682 17.18 50.72 9.38
C SER A 682 16.34 49.56 9.92
N SER A 683 15.09 49.83 10.33
CA SER A 683 14.13 48.80 10.77
C SER A 683 13.53 48.03 9.60
N LEU A 684 13.25 48.69 8.47
CA LEU A 684 12.78 48.07 7.24
C LEU A 684 13.85 47.20 6.59
N GLU A 685 15.10 47.64 6.58
CA GLU A 685 16.24 46.90 6.03
C GLU A 685 16.45 45.57 6.77
N LYS A 686 16.47 45.60 8.12
CA LYS A 686 16.48 44.39 8.96
C LYS A 686 15.24 43.49 8.77
N LYS A 687 14.07 44.07 8.50
CA LYS A 687 12.87 43.28 8.17
C LYS A 687 12.99 42.61 6.79
N SER A 688 13.65 43.25 5.83
CA SER A 688 13.93 42.68 4.51
C SER A 688 14.86 41.48 4.62
N GLU A 689 15.98 41.61 5.36
CA GLU A 689 16.90 40.50 5.63
C GLU A 689 16.19 39.32 6.34
N LEU A 690 15.35 39.62 7.33
CA LEU A 690 14.56 38.59 8.03
C LEU A 690 13.51 37.91 7.14
N LEU A 691 12.96 38.63 6.15
CA LEU A 691 12.03 38.08 5.16
C LEU A 691 12.76 37.13 4.20
N GLU A 692 13.92 37.53 3.69
CA GLU A 692 14.75 36.74 2.78
C GLU A 692 15.22 35.42 3.43
N ILE A 693 15.64 35.47 4.71
CA ILE A 693 15.94 34.27 5.50
C ILE A 693 14.68 33.38 5.66
N SER A 694 13.51 33.98 5.89
CA SER A 694 12.25 33.25 6.03
C SER A 694 11.82 32.56 4.72
N GLU A 695 12.03 33.19 3.57
CA GLU A 695 11.74 32.61 2.25
C GLU A 695 12.71 31.46 1.93
N GLN A 696 13.99 31.61 2.26
CA GLN A 696 14.97 30.53 2.11
C GLN A 696 14.62 29.32 2.98
N GLN A 697 14.27 29.52 4.26
CA GLN A 697 13.79 28.48 5.17
C GLN A 697 12.53 27.79 4.66
N TYR A 698 11.56 28.56 4.15
CA TYR A 698 10.34 28.00 3.55
C TYR A 698 10.64 27.14 2.31
N SER A 699 11.57 27.57 1.45
CA SER A 699 12.01 26.77 0.29
C SER A 699 12.76 25.49 0.68
N ALA A 700 13.51 25.51 1.79
CA ALA A 700 14.18 24.32 2.32
C ALA A 700 13.16 23.33 2.87
N MET A 701 12.19 23.80 3.66
CA MET A 701 11.09 22.99 4.19
C MET A 701 10.22 22.39 3.06
N GLN A 702 9.96 23.13 1.97
CA GLN A 702 9.26 22.57 0.81
C GLN A 702 10.05 21.44 0.14
N LYS A 703 11.38 21.55 0.02
CA LYS A 703 12.23 20.48 -0.52
C LYS A 703 12.26 19.24 0.37
N GLU A 704 12.23 19.41 1.69
CA GLU A 704 12.11 18.28 2.61
C GLU A 704 10.74 17.62 2.50
N LEU A 705 9.65 18.41 2.43
CA LEU A 705 8.30 17.88 2.21
C LEU A 705 8.22 17.05 0.92
N GLU A 706 8.86 17.51 -0.17
CA GLU A 706 8.88 16.76 -1.43
C GLU A 706 9.66 15.44 -1.30
N ARG A 707 10.83 15.43 -0.64
CA ARG A 707 11.56 14.19 -0.35
C ARG A 707 10.74 13.21 0.49
N TYR A 708 9.97 13.69 1.46
CA TYR A 708 9.09 12.83 2.25
C TYR A 708 7.94 12.26 1.40
N LYS A 709 7.42 13.00 0.41
CA LYS A 709 6.45 12.43 -0.56
C LYS A 709 7.10 11.37 -1.44
N GLU A 710 8.27 11.64 -2.01
CA GLU A 710 9.02 10.68 -2.83
C GLU A 710 9.27 9.37 -2.05
N MET A 711 9.71 9.48 -0.79
CA MET A 711 9.90 8.33 0.10
C MET A 711 8.58 7.59 0.41
N ILE A 712 7.46 8.30 0.59
CA ILE A 712 6.14 7.70 0.81
C ILE A 712 5.64 6.99 -0.46
N GLU A 713 5.85 7.57 -1.64
CA GLU A 713 5.49 6.93 -2.92
C GLU A 713 6.33 5.67 -3.18
N GLU A 714 7.62 5.71 -2.87
CA GLU A 714 8.52 4.55 -2.99
C GLU A 714 8.14 3.42 -2.00
N LEU A 715 7.90 3.75 -0.73
CA LEU A 715 7.39 2.78 0.27
C LEU A 715 6.01 2.21 -0.08
N ASN A 716 5.11 3.02 -0.66
CA ASN A 716 3.82 2.53 -1.15
C ASN A 716 3.98 1.61 -2.36
N SER A 717 4.95 1.87 -3.24
CA SER A 717 5.29 1.00 -4.37
C SER A 717 5.85 -0.33 -3.89
N GLU A 718 6.80 -0.32 -2.94
CA GLU A 718 7.33 -1.54 -2.31
C GLU A 718 6.22 -2.35 -1.62
N LEU A 719 5.35 -1.69 -0.87
CA LEU A 719 4.25 -2.35 -0.16
C LEU A 719 3.23 -2.96 -1.13
N ALA A 720 2.93 -2.29 -2.26
CA ALA A 720 2.11 -2.84 -3.32
C ALA A 720 2.78 -4.06 -4.00
N GLU A 721 4.09 -4.04 -4.21
CA GLU A 721 4.85 -5.18 -4.73
C GLU A 721 4.81 -6.37 -3.75
N ARG A 722 5.04 -6.15 -2.45
CA ARG A 722 4.91 -7.21 -1.42
C ARG A 722 3.50 -7.78 -1.29
N THR A 723 2.47 -6.93 -1.40
CA THR A 723 1.07 -7.39 -1.38
C THR A 723 0.76 -8.28 -2.59
N ASN A 724 1.37 -7.97 -3.74
CA ASN A 724 1.26 -8.80 -4.94
C ASN A 724 2.00 -10.14 -4.77
N GLU A 725 3.25 -10.14 -4.29
CA GLU A 725 4.01 -11.35 -3.95
C GLU A 725 3.25 -12.26 -2.97
N GLU A 726 2.63 -11.68 -1.93
CA GLU A 726 1.82 -12.41 -0.95
C GLU A 726 0.58 -13.04 -1.61
N SER A 727 -0.12 -12.29 -2.48
CA SER A 727 -1.27 -12.79 -3.23
C SER A 727 -0.92 -13.92 -4.22
N GLU A 728 0.29 -13.90 -4.78
CA GLU A 728 0.84 -14.98 -5.63
C GLU A 728 1.18 -16.23 -4.82
N ALA A 729 1.86 -16.06 -3.68
CA ALA A 729 2.14 -17.15 -2.75
C ALA A 729 0.84 -17.80 -2.21
N GLU A 730 -0.20 -17.03 -1.92
CA GLU A 730 -1.52 -17.56 -1.53
C GLU A 730 -2.18 -18.38 -2.65
N PHE A 731 -2.16 -17.88 -3.89
CA PHE A 731 -2.73 -18.58 -5.05
C PHE A 731 -1.99 -19.88 -5.38
N GLU A 732 -0.65 -19.86 -5.32
CA GLU A 732 0.20 -21.04 -5.41
C GLU A 732 -0.13 -22.07 -4.32
N LEU A 733 -0.23 -21.62 -3.07
CA LEU A 733 -0.53 -22.47 -1.92
C LEU A 733 -1.93 -23.11 -2.03
N GLU A 734 -2.92 -22.39 -2.56
CA GLU A 734 -4.26 -22.94 -2.83
C GLU A 734 -4.26 -23.95 -3.99
N ARG A 735 -3.48 -23.70 -5.05
CA ARG A 735 -3.24 -24.70 -6.12
C ARG A 735 -2.62 -25.98 -5.54
N TRP A 736 -1.62 -25.86 -4.66
CA TRP A 736 -0.96 -27.01 -4.03
C TRP A 736 -1.88 -27.78 -3.09
N LYS A 737 -2.74 -27.11 -2.30
CA LYS A 737 -3.81 -27.78 -1.54
C LYS A 737 -4.73 -28.59 -2.44
N SER A 738 -5.25 -27.99 -3.52
CA SER A 738 -6.16 -28.67 -4.45
C SER A 738 -5.49 -29.86 -5.17
N VAL A 739 -4.16 -29.82 -5.39
CA VAL A 739 -3.39 -30.98 -5.86
C VAL A 739 -3.29 -32.05 -4.77
N ALA A 740 -2.95 -31.68 -3.54
CA ALA A 740 -2.85 -32.61 -2.41
C ALA A 740 -4.18 -33.32 -2.09
N GLU A 741 -5.30 -32.59 -2.09
CA GLU A 741 -6.65 -33.13 -1.91
C GLU A 741 -7.01 -34.16 -3.01
N ARG A 742 -6.73 -33.84 -4.28
CA ARG A 742 -6.95 -34.79 -5.39
C ARG A 742 -6.07 -36.03 -5.28
N LEU A 743 -4.80 -35.87 -4.88
CA LEU A 743 -3.91 -37.01 -4.64
C LEU A 743 -4.38 -37.87 -3.47
N GLN A 744 -4.93 -37.26 -2.41
CA GLN A 744 -5.53 -37.98 -1.29
C GLN A 744 -6.74 -38.81 -1.75
N VAL A 745 -7.67 -38.23 -2.51
CA VAL A 745 -8.82 -38.98 -3.07
C VAL A 745 -8.35 -40.13 -3.97
N CYS A 746 -7.40 -39.90 -4.87
CA CYS A 746 -6.82 -40.96 -5.70
C CYS A 746 -6.16 -42.08 -4.89
N LEU A 747 -5.54 -41.77 -3.74
CA LEU A 747 -4.96 -42.77 -2.83
C LEU A 747 -6.04 -43.56 -2.10
N GLU A 748 -7.10 -42.92 -1.63
CA GLU A 748 -8.26 -43.55 -0.99
C GLU A 748 -8.99 -44.49 -1.97
N GLU A 749 -9.22 -44.06 -3.22
CA GLU A 749 -9.78 -44.89 -4.29
C GLU A 749 -8.91 -46.12 -4.61
N ASN A 750 -7.58 -45.95 -4.73
CA ASN A 750 -6.66 -47.06 -4.95
C ASN A 750 -6.64 -48.05 -3.76
N GLN A 751 -6.81 -47.57 -2.53
CA GLN A 751 -6.92 -48.41 -1.35
C GLN A 751 -8.25 -49.18 -1.30
N GLU A 752 -9.36 -48.59 -1.77
CA GLU A 752 -10.65 -49.29 -1.92
C GLU A 752 -10.55 -50.38 -3.00
N ILE A 753 -10.08 -50.05 -4.21
CA ILE A 753 -9.89 -51.03 -5.30
C ILE A 753 -8.99 -52.20 -4.86
N ARG A 754 -7.93 -51.92 -4.09
CA ARG A 754 -7.09 -52.97 -3.50
C ARG A 754 -7.89 -53.86 -2.53
N ARG A 755 -8.71 -53.30 -1.66
CA ARG A 755 -9.57 -54.08 -0.72
C ARG A 755 -10.62 -54.90 -1.48
N GLU A 756 -11.23 -54.38 -2.54
CA GLU A 756 -12.15 -55.12 -3.42
C GLU A 756 -11.44 -56.28 -4.14
N MET A 757 -10.20 -56.07 -4.60
CA MET A 757 -9.40 -57.13 -5.23
C MET A 757 -8.97 -58.20 -4.22
N GLU A 758 -8.52 -57.80 -3.02
CA GLU A 758 -8.11 -58.72 -1.94
C GLU A 758 -9.30 -59.57 -1.47
N THR A 759 -10.49 -58.98 -1.29
CA THR A 759 -11.72 -59.72 -0.95
C THR A 759 -12.18 -60.65 -2.07
N SER A 760 -12.07 -60.23 -3.34
CA SER A 760 -12.37 -61.09 -4.51
C SER A 760 -11.42 -62.30 -4.60
N LEU A 761 -10.12 -62.10 -4.35
CA LEU A 761 -9.12 -63.19 -4.32
C LEU A 761 -9.37 -64.16 -3.16
N LEU A 762 -9.76 -63.66 -1.98
CA LEU A 762 -10.12 -64.51 -0.85
C LEU A 762 -11.34 -65.39 -1.18
N ALA A 763 -12.38 -64.84 -1.81
CA ALA A 763 -13.54 -65.61 -2.26
C ALA A 763 -13.19 -66.65 -3.33
N GLN A 764 -12.24 -66.34 -4.22
CA GLN A 764 -11.74 -67.30 -5.21
C GLN A 764 -10.98 -68.47 -4.56
N ILE A 765 -10.13 -68.18 -3.56
CA ILE A 765 -9.41 -69.21 -2.77
C ILE A 765 -10.40 -70.09 -2.00
N GLU A 766 -11.45 -69.53 -1.40
CA GLU A 766 -12.49 -70.29 -0.72
C GLU A 766 -13.24 -71.21 -1.68
N MET A 767 -13.59 -70.72 -2.88
CA MET A 767 -14.22 -71.56 -3.91
C MET A 767 -13.29 -72.67 -4.43
N GLU A 768 -11.99 -72.41 -4.57
CA GLU A 768 -11.00 -73.43 -4.94
C GLU A 768 -10.87 -74.50 -3.84
N GLN A 769 -10.93 -74.12 -2.56
CA GLN A 769 -10.96 -75.07 -1.45
C GLN A 769 -12.23 -75.94 -1.45
N ILE A 770 -13.40 -75.36 -1.72
CA ILE A 770 -14.66 -76.09 -1.86
C ILE A 770 -14.58 -77.10 -3.01
N LEU A 771 -14.12 -76.67 -4.19
CA LEU A 771 -13.94 -77.54 -5.36
C LEU A 771 -12.91 -78.66 -5.11
N LYS A 772 -11.85 -78.37 -4.36
CA LYS A 772 -10.86 -79.38 -3.95
C LYS A 772 -11.49 -80.41 -3.01
N GLN A 773 -12.29 -79.97 -2.03
CA GLN A 773 -12.98 -80.88 -1.11
C GLN A 773 -14.02 -81.75 -1.85
N GLU A 774 -14.75 -81.17 -2.81
CA GLU A 774 -15.68 -81.93 -3.66
C GLU A 774 -14.95 -82.94 -4.54
N LYS A 775 -13.80 -82.57 -5.11
CA LYS A 775 -12.93 -83.49 -5.85
C LYS A 775 -12.45 -84.66 -4.97
N GLU A 776 -11.94 -84.38 -3.77
CA GLU A 776 -11.49 -85.41 -2.81
C GLU A 776 -12.65 -86.35 -2.43
N ASN A 777 -13.87 -85.82 -2.25
CA ASN A 777 -15.07 -86.63 -2.01
C ASN A 777 -15.44 -87.52 -3.21
N LEU A 778 -15.29 -87.02 -4.44
CA LEU A 778 -15.54 -87.78 -5.67
C LEU A 778 -14.47 -88.87 -5.91
N GLU A 779 -13.20 -88.58 -5.63
CA GLU A 779 -12.11 -89.57 -5.67
C GLU A 779 -12.36 -90.70 -4.65
N ALA A 780 -12.75 -90.37 -3.41
CA ALA A 780 -13.14 -91.37 -2.41
C ALA A 780 -14.35 -92.22 -2.84
N ALA A 781 -15.35 -91.62 -3.49
CA ALA A 781 -16.51 -92.35 -4.02
C ALA A 781 -16.14 -93.29 -5.19
N LEU A 782 -15.19 -92.87 -6.04
CA LEU A 782 -14.63 -93.71 -7.11
C LEU A 782 -13.82 -94.88 -6.56
N GLU A 783 -13.02 -94.67 -5.52
CA GLU A 783 -12.25 -95.73 -4.84
C GLU A 783 -13.17 -96.83 -4.27
N VAL A 784 -14.27 -96.43 -3.61
CA VAL A 784 -15.31 -97.37 -3.13
C VAL A 784 -15.91 -98.16 -4.29
N LYS A 785 -16.21 -97.50 -5.42
CA LYS A 785 -16.72 -98.17 -6.62
C LYS A 785 -15.69 -99.10 -7.26
N HIS A 786 -14.40 -98.76 -7.22
CA HIS A 786 -13.33 -99.64 -7.68
C HIS A 786 -13.28 -100.93 -6.84
N SER A 787 -13.33 -100.82 -5.52
CA SER A 787 -13.40 -101.97 -4.61
C SER A 787 -14.65 -102.85 -4.82
N GLU A 788 -15.80 -102.25 -5.15
CA GLU A 788 -17.00 -103.00 -5.55
C GLU A 788 -16.78 -103.76 -6.87
N PHE A 789 -16.22 -103.11 -7.90
CA PHE A 789 -15.90 -103.75 -9.18
C PHE A 789 -14.90 -104.89 -9.04
N GLU A 790 -13.90 -104.75 -8.18
CA GLU A 790 -12.87 -105.77 -7.95
C GLU A 790 -13.46 -107.00 -7.25
N LYS A 791 -14.35 -106.83 -6.26
CA LYS A 791 -15.12 -107.94 -5.67
C LYS A 791 -15.98 -108.67 -6.70
N VAL A 792 -16.58 -107.95 -7.66
CA VAL A 792 -17.35 -108.57 -8.75
C VAL A 792 -16.44 -109.32 -9.72
N ARG A 793 -15.26 -108.78 -10.04
CA ARG A 793 -14.21 -109.43 -10.86
C ARG A 793 -13.77 -110.76 -10.23
N ASP A 794 -13.51 -110.77 -8.92
CA ASP A 794 -13.14 -111.98 -8.17
C ASP A 794 -14.28 -113.01 -8.14
N GLN A 795 -15.53 -112.57 -7.97
CA GLN A 795 -16.69 -113.47 -8.04
C GLN A 795 -16.83 -114.12 -9.43
N LEU A 796 -16.51 -113.38 -10.50
CA LEU A 796 -16.52 -113.91 -11.87
C LEU A 796 -15.39 -114.92 -12.10
N GLY A 797 -14.15 -114.58 -11.73
CA GLY A 797 -13.00 -115.49 -11.86
C GLY A 797 -13.12 -116.77 -10.99
N ASN A 798 -13.84 -116.71 -9.86
CA ASN A 798 -14.21 -117.90 -9.08
C ASN A 798 -15.25 -118.79 -9.79
N LYS A 799 -16.20 -118.20 -10.54
CA LYS A 799 -17.13 -118.96 -11.39
C LYS A 799 -16.43 -119.56 -12.62
N GLU A 800 -15.49 -118.84 -13.20
CA GLU A 800 -14.69 -119.31 -14.33
C GLU A 800 -13.88 -120.55 -13.95
N ARG A 801 -13.10 -120.49 -12.86
CA ARG A 801 -12.37 -121.65 -12.31
C ARG A 801 -13.26 -122.84 -11.93
N THR A 802 -14.52 -122.62 -11.51
CA THR A 802 -15.42 -123.74 -11.21
C THR A 802 -16.06 -124.34 -12.46
N LEU A 803 -16.27 -123.57 -13.54
CA LEU A 803 -16.65 -124.11 -14.85
C LEU A 803 -15.50 -124.89 -15.51
N GLU A 804 -14.28 -124.39 -15.39
CA GLU A 804 -13.08 -125.04 -15.95
C GLU A 804 -12.80 -126.40 -15.29
N GLY A 805 -12.95 -126.51 -13.97
CA GLY A 805 -12.89 -127.80 -13.27
C GLY A 805 -14.05 -128.76 -13.58
N VAL A 806 -15.16 -128.29 -14.17
CA VAL A 806 -16.21 -129.17 -14.74
C VAL A 806 -15.82 -129.65 -16.14
N ILE A 807 -15.14 -128.81 -16.93
CA ILE A 807 -14.63 -129.16 -18.25
C ILE A 807 -13.56 -130.26 -18.15
N GLU A 808 -12.53 -130.09 -17.30
CA GLU A 808 -11.51 -131.14 -17.06
C GLU A 808 -12.14 -132.49 -16.70
N LYS A 809 -13.21 -132.47 -15.90
CA LYS A 809 -13.87 -133.70 -15.47
C LYS A 809 -14.58 -134.42 -16.62
N LEU A 810 -15.27 -133.67 -17.48
CA LEU A 810 -15.88 -134.20 -18.71
C LEU A 810 -14.83 -134.73 -19.70
N GLU A 811 -13.65 -134.10 -19.76
CA GLU A 811 -12.52 -134.62 -20.54
C GLU A 811 -12.00 -135.95 -19.99
N THR A 812 -11.87 -136.10 -18.66
CA THR A 812 -11.46 -137.38 -18.05
C THR A 812 -12.47 -138.51 -18.26
N ASP A 813 -13.78 -138.22 -18.20
CA ASP A 813 -14.83 -139.21 -18.45
C ASP A 813 -14.82 -139.66 -19.94
N ASN A 814 -14.53 -138.75 -20.87
CA ASN A 814 -14.36 -139.05 -22.30
C ASN A 814 -13.17 -139.99 -22.58
N ILE A 815 -12.04 -139.82 -21.86
CA ILE A 815 -10.86 -140.67 -22.00
C ILE A 815 -11.18 -142.11 -21.54
N LEU A 816 -11.86 -142.26 -20.41
CA LEU A 816 -12.29 -143.57 -19.90
C LEU A 816 -13.21 -144.31 -20.88
N LEU A 817 -14.18 -143.60 -21.49
CA LEU A 817 -15.04 -144.16 -22.53
C LEU A 817 -14.24 -144.64 -23.76
N GLY A 818 -13.18 -143.91 -24.13
CA GLY A 818 -12.29 -144.25 -25.23
C GLY A 818 -11.50 -145.55 -25.01
N ASP A 819 -10.97 -145.76 -23.80
CA ASP A 819 -10.25 -146.98 -23.44
C ASP A 819 -11.16 -148.22 -23.42
N GLU A 820 -12.42 -148.07 -23.00
CA GLU A 820 -13.39 -149.16 -22.97
C GLU A 820 -13.81 -149.61 -24.40
N ILE A 821 -13.94 -148.66 -25.33
CA ILE A 821 -14.15 -148.93 -26.77
C ILE A 821 -12.94 -149.65 -27.39
N LEU A 822 -11.72 -149.24 -27.04
CA LEU A 822 -10.48 -149.89 -27.51
C LEU A 822 -10.43 -151.37 -27.11
N LYS A 823 -10.80 -151.70 -25.86
CA LYS A 823 -10.83 -153.07 -25.34
C LYS A 823 -11.80 -153.98 -26.10
N LEU A 824 -13.05 -153.53 -26.31
CA LEU A 824 -14.05 -154.26 -27.10
C LEU A 824 -13.59 -154.47 -28.56
N THR A 825 -12.81 -153.52 -29.10
CA THR A 825 -12.27 -153.62 -30.46
C THR A 825 -11.15 -154.66 -30.58
N SER A 826 -10.35 -154.88 -29.54
CA SER A 826 -9.38 -155.98 -29.51
C SER A 826 -10.03 -157.36 -29.40
N GLU A 827 -11.05 -157.54 -28.56
CA GLU A 827 -11.76 -158.82 -28.39
C GLU A 827 -12.46 -159.27 -29.69
N LYS A 828 -13.00 -158.32 -30.46
CA LYS A 828 -13.56 -158.57 -31.80
C LYS A 828 -12.52 -159.11 -32.81
N LYS A 829 -11.23 -158.83 -32.62
CA LYS A 829 -10.17 -159.21 -33.56
C LYS A 829 -9.76 -160.67 -33.41
N GLU A 830 -9.66 -161.19 -32.18
CA GLU A 830 -9.31 -162.59 -31.92
C GLU A 830 -10.35 -163.58 -32.48
N ILE A 831 -11.63 -163.18 -32.50
CA ILE A 831 -12.72 -164.01 -33.06
C ILE A 831 -12.61 -164.14 -34.59
N LEU A 832 -12.09 -163.12 -35.29
CA LEU A 832 -11.96 -163.13 -36.75
C LEU A 832 -10.82 -164.04 -37.23
N ASP A 833 -9.72 -164.12 -36.49
CA ASP A 833 -8.57 -164.96 -36.87
C ASP A 833 -8.87 -166.46 -36.73
N LEU A 834 -9.79 -166.87 -35.83
CA LEU A 834 -10.22 -168.27 -35.70
C LEU A 834 -11.09 -168.77 -36.87
N LEU A 835 -11.80 -167.87 -37.57
CA LEU A 835 -12.69 -168.24 -38.67
C LEU A 835 -11.93 -168.48 -39.99
N GLY A 836 -10.71 -167.95 -40.13
CA GLY A 836 -9.88 -168.09 -41.33
C GLY A 836 -9.33 -169.51 -41.55
N ASP A 837 -8.91 -170.19 -40.48
CA ASP A 837 -8.20 -171.48 -40.57
C ASP A 837 -9.11 -172.67 -40.96
N PHE A 838 -10.43 -172.56 -40.76
CA PHE A 838 -11.38 -173.61 -41.16
C PHE A 838 -11.72 -173.60 -42.66
N SER A 839 -11.56 -172.47 -43.35
CA SER A 839 -11.96 -172.33 -44.76
C SER A 839 -10.98 -172.99 -45.74
N GLY A 840 -9.74 -173.26 -45.33
CA GLY A 840 -8.66 -173.69 -46.23
C GLY A 840 -8.55 -175.20 -46.52
N ARG A 841 -9.44 -176.05 -45.98
CA ARG A 841 -9.22 -177.52 -45.96
C ARG A 841 -10.35 -178.41 -46.48
N VAL A 842 -11.33 -177.85 -47.22
CA VAL A 842 -12.44 -178.61 -47.83
C VAL A 842 -12.52 -178.41 -49.36
N ILE A 843 -11.36 -178.42 -50.04
CA ILE A 843 -11.30 -178.53 -51.51
C ILE A 843 -10.31 -179.64 -51.87
N GLY A 844 -10.84 -180.86 -51.99
CA GLY A 844 -10.09 -182.07 -52.34
C GLY A 844 -11.04 -183.25 -52.49
N PHE A 845 -11.20 -183.73 -53.73
CA PHE A 845 -12.09 -184.80 -54.22
C PHE A 845 -13.56 -184.43 -54.50
N SER A 846 -13.82 -183.84 -55.68
CA SER A 846 -14.95 -184.28 -56.50
C SER A 846 -14.65 -184.26 -58.01
N ASP A 847 -13.82 -185.20 -58.45
CA ASP A 847 -13.82 -185.71 -59.83
C ASP A 847 -14.74 -186.94 -59.97
N LYS A 848 -15.73 -187.09 -59.07
CA LYS A 848 -16.69 -188.21 -59.08
C LYS A 848 -18.16 -187.81 -59.21
N ASP A 849 -18.52 -186.57 -58.89
CA ASP A 849 -19.85 -186.05 -59.25
C ASP A 849 -19.95 -185.73 -60.75
N ALA A 850 -18.80 -185.58 -61.44
CA ALA A 850 -18.71 -185.48 -62.90
C ALA A 850 -19.21 -186.74 -63.65
N GLU A 851 -19.16 -187.93 -63.03
CA GLU A 851 -19.71 -189.17 -63.61
C GLU A 851 -21.21 -189.33 -63.33
N LEU A 852 -21.74 -188.63 -62.31
CA LEU A 852 -23.13 -188.72 -61.86
C LEU A 852 -24.03 -187.68 -62.54
N MET A 853 -23.52 -186.46 -62.76
CA MET A 853 -24.21 -185.40 -63.53
C MET A 853 -24.47 -185.80 -64.99
N ALA A 854 -23.55 -186.55 -65.62
CA ALA A 854 -23.68 -187.00 -67.01
C ALA A 854 -24.81 -188.03 -67.26
N ARG A 855 -25.40 -188.61 -66.21
CA ARG A 855 -26.47 -189.62 -66.31
C ARG A 855 -27.88 -189.13 -65.99
N LEU A 856 -28.03 -187.98 -65.32
CA LEU A 856 -29.35 -187.46 -64.92
C LEU A 856 -29.89 -186.35 -65.83
N GLU A 857 -29.04 -185.72 -66.65
CA GLU A 857 -29.48 -184.72 -67.64
C GLU A 857 -30.01 -185.34 -68.95
N SER A 858 -29.93 -186.67 -69.12
CA SER A 858 -30.35 -187.40 -70.34
C SER A 858 -31.76 -188.03 -70.28
N THR A 859 -32.37 -188.09 -69.09
CA THR A 859 -33.76 -188.51 -68.87
C THR A 859 -34.37 -187.66 -67.75
N MET A 860 -34.27 -186.33 -67.82
CA MET A 860 -35.07 -185.42 -68.67
C MET A 860 -36.55 -185.35 -68.32
N GLN A 861 -37.06 -184.12 -68.51
CA GLN A 861 -38.45 -183.75 -68.76
C GLN A 861 -39.26 -184.85 -69.48
N SER A 862 -40.44 -185.19 -68.94
CA SER A 862 -41.39 -186.22 -69.43
C SER A 862 -40.99 -187.66 -69.05
N ILE A 863 -41.48 -188.25 -67.95
CA ILE A 863 -42.88 -188.28 -67.46
C ILE A 863 -42.99 -188.02 -65.93
N SER A 864 -44.13 -187.44 -65.51
CA SER A 864 -44.63 -187.26 -64.12
C SER A 864 -43.90 -186.22 -63.25
N LYS A 865 -44.54 -185.35 -62.44
CA LYS A 865 -45.93 -185.16 -61.92
C LYS A 865 -46.32 -186.04 -60.71
N ALA A 866 -46.85 -185.37 -59.66
CA ALA A 866 -47.18 -185.84 -58.29
C ALA A 866 -45.94 -186.01 -57.37
N ASN A 867 -45.89 -185.60 -56.08
CA ASN A 867 -46.87 -185.07 -55.09
C ASN A 867 -46.31 -183.72 -54.49
N GLU A 868 -47.01 -182.76 -53.85
CA GLU A 868 -48.04 -182.76 -52.79
C GLU A 868 -47.59 -183.46 -51.48
N LEU A 869 -47.87 -183.03 -50.24
CA LEU A 869 -48.41 -181.79 -49.63
C LEU A 869 -48.11 -181.89 -48.09
N VAL A 870 -47.97 -180.75 -47.39
CA VAL A 870 -48.07 -180.58 -45.91
C VAL A 870 -47.14 -181.41 -44.97
N THR A 871 -46.22 -180.69 -44.30
CA THR A 871 -45.79 -180.81 -42.87
C THR A 871 -44.83 -179.62 -42.65
N ASP A 872 -45.05 -178.62 -41.79
CA ASP A 872 -45.31 -178.62 -40.33
C ASP A 872 -44.26 -179.37 -39.50
N LEU A 873 -43.80 -178.70 -38.43
CA LEU A 873 -42.91 -179.04 -37.29
C LEU A 873 -41.83 -177.93 -37.13
N ILE A 874 -41.92 -177.04 -36.13
CA ILE A 874 -41.50 -177.21 -34.71
C ILE A 874 -39.95 -177.33 -34.60
N GLU A 875 -39.19 -176.85 -33.62
CA GLU A 875 -39.36 -175.89 -32.50
C GLU A 875 -38.89 -174.47 -32.93
N ASN A 876 -39.20 -173.32 -32.29
CA ASN A 876 -40.14 -172.94 -31.23
C ASN A 876 -40.40 -171.41 -31.27
N ASP A 877 -41.40 -170.96 -30.52
CA ASP A 877 -41.66 -169.61 -29.99
C ASP A 877 -41.88 -169.78 -28.45
N ASP A 878 -42.10 -168.70 -27.69
CA ASP A 878 -42.93 -168.62 -26.46
C ASP A 878 -42.56 -167.33 -25.68
N ASN A 879 -43.44 -166.32 -25.68
CA ASN A 879 -44.42 -166.00 -24.61
C ASN A 879 -43.81 -165.30 -23.38
N GLU A 880 -44.48 -164.44 -22.60
CA GLU A 880 -45.78 -163.75 -22.62
C GLU A 880 -45.57 -162.53 -21.67
N GLU A 881 -46.10 -161.32 -21.94
CA GLU A 881 -47.40 -160.81 -21.45
C GLU A 881 -47.51 -160.58 -19.91
N VAL A 882 -48.44 -159.69 -19.50
CA VAL A 882 -49.06 -159.57 -18.16
C VAL A 882 -48.43 -158.65 -17.06
N TYR A 883 -49.03 -157.45 -16.94
CA TYR A 883 -49.59 -156.75 -15.75
C TYR A 883 -48.81 -156.41 -14.44
N ASP A 884 -48.92 -155.11 -14.10
CA ASP A 884 -49.35 -154.47 -12.84
C ASP A 884 -48.79 -154.79 -11.41
N LEU A 885 -48.46 -153.67 -10.76
CA LEU A 885 -48.85 -153.23 -9.40
C LEU A 885 -48.39 -153.98 -8.13
N ASN A 886 -47.44 -153.31 -7.46
CA ASN A 886 -47.62 -152.62 -6.15
C ASN A 886 -46.95 -153.14 -4.86
N ILE A 887 -46.73 -152.14 -3.98
CA ILE A 887 -46.70 -152.18 -2.49
C ILE A 887 -45.38 -152.54 -1.78
N GLU A 888 -44.77 -151.48 -1.19
CA GLU A 888 -44.25 -151.37 0.19
C GLU A 888 -43.10 -152.30 0.69
N ASN A 889 -42.32 -152.02 1.75
CA ASN A 889 -42.18 -150.86 2.67
C ASN A 889 -40.76 -150.82 3.29
N VAL A 890 -40.57 -149.97 4.32
CA VAL A 890 -39.58 -150.06 5.42
C VAL A 890 -38.31 -149.19 5.28
N ASN A 891 -38.46 -147.92 5.71
CA ASN A 891 -37.77 -147.29 6.86
C ASN A 891 -36.22 -147.16 6.86
N THR A 892 -35.59 -146.10 7.43
CA THR A 892 -36.06 -145.10 8.42
C THR A 892 -35.15 -143.85 8.47
N LEU A 893 -35.75 -142.65 8.52
CA LEU A 893 -35.42 -141.46 9.36
C LEU A 893 -34.00 -140.81 9.32
N HIS A 894 -33.79 -139.49 9.54
CA HIS A 894 -34.60 -138.43 10.18
C HIS A 894 -34.33 -137.03 9.54
N THR A 895 -35.41 -136.31 9.14
CA THR A 895 -35.75 -134.86 9.34
C THR A 895 -34.70 -133.72 9.18
N ARG A 896 -35.05 -132.46 8.80
CA ARG A 896 -36.34 -131.73 8.95
C ARG A 896 -36.49 -130.52 7.98
N SER A 897 -37.74 -130.23 7.60
CA SER A 897 -38.38 -128.96 7.12
C SER A 897 -37.53 -127.79 6.59
N ALA A 898 -37.76 -127.15 5.43
CA ALA A 898 -38.95 -126.97 4.56
C ALA A 898 -40.08 -126.01 5.05
N LYS A 899 -40.41 -125.07 4.15
CA LYS A 899 -41.69 -124.34 3.89
C LYS A 899 -41.88 -122.98 4.60
N LYS A 900 -42.54 -121.94 4.01
CA LYS A 900 -43.10 -121.61 2.66
C LYS A 900 -43.70 -120.16 2.77
N VAL A 901 -44.21 -119.57 1.67
CA VAL A 901 -45.22 -118.45 1.65
C VAL A 901 -44.64 -117.05 1.93
N GLU A 902 -45.03 -115.92 1.30
CA GLU A 902 -45.70 -115.52 0.03
C GLU A 902 -45.50 -113.99 -0.12
N PHE A 903 -45.62 -113.44 -1.35
CA PHE A 903 -45.89 -112.01 -1.65
C PHE A 903 -44.81 -110.99 -1.15
N ASP A 904 -44.59 -109.82 -1.74
CA ASP A 904 -45.18 -109.17 -2.92
C ASP A 904 -44.11 -108.27 -3.59
N LEU A 905 -44.45 -107.71 -4.77
CA LEU A 905 -44.07 -106.40 -5.36
C LEU A 905 -42.81 -105.65 -4.80
N GLU A 906 -41.93 -105.04 -5.59
CA GLU A 906 -42.10 -104.48 -6.93
C GLU A 906 -40.72 -104.27 -7.62
N GLY A 907 -40.67 -104.22 -8.95
CA GLY A 907 -39.41 -104.15 -9.70
C GLY A 907 -39.11 -102.80 -10.37
N ARG A 908 -38.07 -102.82 -11.21
CA ARG A 908 -37.66 -101.82 -12.24
C ARG A 908 -36.72 -100.68 -11.82
N SER A 909 -35.54 -100.70 -12.42
CA SER A 909 -34.90 -99.52 -13.03
C SER A 909 -35.56 -99.22 -14.40
N PRO A 910 -35.22 -98.13 -15.15
CA PRO A 910 -34.66 -96.83 -14.78
C PRO A 910 -35.37 -95.62 -15.50
N LEU A 911 -34.80 -94.40 -15.38
CA LEU A 911 -34.94 -93.21 -16.27
C LEU A 911 -36.33 -92.52 -16.46
N LYS A 912 -36.43 -91.23 -16.06
CA LYS A 912 -36.68 -90.10 -17.01
C LYS A 912 -36.69 -88.67 -16.39
N GLU A 913 -36.08 -87.75 -17.14
CA GLU A 913 -36.44 -86.34 -17.42
C GLU A 913 -37.50 -85.60 -16.54
N ARG A 914 -37.11 -84.48 -15.89
CA ARG A 914 -37.51 -83.09 -16.27
C ARG A 914 -37.05 -82.00 -15.28
N ASN A 915 -36.25 -81.06 -15.81
CA ASN A 915 -36.44 -79.59 -15.86
C ASN A 915 -37.38 -78.83 -14.86
N ILE A 916 -36.90 -77.63 -14.47
CA ILE A 916 -37.65 -76.42 -14.00
C ILE A 916 -38.12 -76.50 -12.52
N SER A 917 -38.01 -75.49 -11.63
CA SER A 917 -37.75 -74.03 -11.75
C SER A 917 -37.05 -73.45 -10.49
N CYS A 918 -36.55 -72.21 -10.62
CA CYS A 918 -36.33 -71.18 -9.58
C CYS A 918 -35.49 -71.54 -8.36
#